data_AF-A0A0D1KI55-F1
#
_entry.id   AF-A0A0D1KI55-F1
#
_cell.length_a   1.000
_cell.length_b   1.000
_cell.length_c   1.000
_cell.angle_alpha   90.00
_cell.angle_beta   90.00
_cell.angle_gamma   90.00
#
_symmetry.space_group_name_H-M   'P 1'
#
loop_
_entity.id
_entity.type
_entity.pdbx_description
1 polymer ?
#
loop_
_entity_poly.entity_id
_entity_poly.type
_entity_poly.pdbx_seq_one_letter_code
_entity_poly.pdbx_strand_id
1 'polypeptide(L)'
;MATAASDSPEALTADIATATAALQQAVADEDAAQETARAAAATALSETDPVSNETAVASEINALQNVLQDPKATAAEITAAVTALQSAVQTDTGTRNTADDDAATAIADAENSSLQNEPQIENAIANLNAIRERAAADSSASLTADIIAATDVLRQAMTDVAQYQADARADAAEAQQATTTDGTTVHPEIADSKAVSEDTQTALTDAVTALNDALKNPDTPYADIKTATDNVFEAGGKALTEAATPYSDNATVESALATMQTTLADPDATAAEKHAAMDSLRATFADASAALTDAKTAAQDALSKTAPVSNETAVKDTADKLQSLLADPTATKTAIEDATKALNQAVADANTARDAANQAADKLADQAQQSAGSGDPAVVAALAKLQKVQAAAATDSPEALTQDIAAATQALQQALDAVNSARDAANDAIAQAKPVSYESAVAAAIKHLQQALADPVTSTADLDKAVNAVKTATQAAKVDRDAANQAANAMRQAATKTGQNDPTVQAAVTKLAKLQQLAATDNQDALTADIKAATDALKVAMQAVDDVRTAADTLLGQTKPVSHEGAVADASKQLRVLLAGNAAEGDIKSAMQTLQTALDKAKPARQQAQSQATDLLTQVQNSPVRNEPAVQEMMQRLQAVMASADQDDPKALTQDILNAMQDLQTAFNNAQAARDTANQDATALKNSVPADMSDTIKDAWNHLADVQAKASRGEATTADVVAATKALADAIGQNNGIVSGPQARQTQQNAELATLGATYQPTMTTLPAAVQAGYTAIPSGYLPYTGAGVLPYTATGRTLAAGTANRVLPDTGQNTMSYLTAIGVFLFASNLFMLFAARRKREVEED
;
A
#
# COMPACT_ATOMS: atom_id res chain seq x y z
N MET A 1 -149.12 90.09 58.22
CA MET A 1 -149.56 91.50 58.38
C MET A 1 -150.96 91.66 57.78
N ALA A 2 -151.75 92.62 58.29
CA ALA A 2 -152.92 93.26 57.65
C ALA A 2 -154.35 92.68 57.79
N THR A 3 -154.80 92.40 59.02
CA THR A 3 -156.18 92.65 59.58
C THR A 3 -156.16 92.28 61.08
N ALA A 4 -156.91 92.87 62.01
CA ALA A 4 -157.77 94.05 62.01
C ALA A 4 -157.82 94.66 63.44
N ALA A 5 -158.40 95.85 63.60
CA ALA A 5 -158.48 96.53 64.90
C ALA A 5 -159.58 95.94 65.81
N SER A 6 -159.18 95.21 66.85
CA SER A 6 -159.96 94.98 68.07
C SER A 6 -159.01 94.62 69.22
N ASP A 7 -158.99 95.43 70.26
CA ASP A 7 -158.02 95.33 71.37
C ASP A 7 -158.44 94.23 72.37
N SER A 8 -158.25 92.95 71.98
CA SER A 8 -158.52 91.78 72.83
C SER A 8 -157.22 91.10 73.31
N PRO A 9 -157.03 90.90 74.63
CA PRO A 9 -155.86 90.20 75.18
C PRO A 9 -155.63 88.77 74.69
N GLU A 10 -156.67 88.14 74.10
CA GLU A 10 -156.63 86.76 73.63
C GLU A 10 -155.75 86.57 72.38
N ALA A 11 -155.51 87.64 71.61
CA ALA A 11 -154.65 87.58 70.42
C ALA A 11 -153.15 87.46 70.77
N LEU A 12 -152.66 88.23 71.76
CA LEU A 12 -151.23 88.31 72.05
C LEU A 12 -150.67 86.99 72.66
N THR A 13 -151.48 86.30 73.46
CA THR A 13 -151.11 85.00 74.04
C THR A 13 -151.03 83.91 72.97
N ALA A 14 -151.91 83.97 71.96
CA ALA A 14 -151.86 83.05 70.81
C ALA A 14 -150.63 83.31 69.93
N ASP A 15 -150.27 84.58 69.70
CA ASP A 15 -149.06 84.96 68.96
C ASP A 15 -147.78 84.51 69.68
N ILE A 16 -147.69 84.68 71.00
CA ILE A 16 -146.54 84.21 71.80
C ILE A 16 -146.47 82.68 71.82
N ALA A 17 -147.60 81.99 71.96
CA ALA A 17 -147.63 80.52 71.88
C ALA A 17 -147.21 80.02 70.48
N THR A 18 -147.66 80.70 69.41
CA THR A 18 -147.29 80.39 68.02
C THR A 18 -145.81 80.66 67.77
N ALA A 19 -145.26 81.77 68.25
CA ALA A 19 -143.84 82.09 68.15
C ALA A 19 -142.96 81.15 68.99
N THR A 20 -143.43 80.72 70.17
CA THR A 20 -142.73 79.74 71.01
C THR A 20 -142.75 78.35 70.37
N ALA A 21 -143.88 77.94 69.80
CA ALA A 21 -143.99 76.69 69.05
C ALA A 21 -143.15 76.73 67.76
N ALA A 22 -143.12 77.85 67.05
CA ALA A 22 -142.25 78.04 65.88
C ALA A 22 -140.76 78.05 66.25
N LEU A 23 -140.38 78.59 67.42
CA LEU A 23 -139.01 78.52 67.93
C LEU A 23 -138.63 77.10 68.39
N GLN A 24 -139.53 76.39 69.06
CA GLN A 24 -139.32 74.98 69.43
C GLN A 24 -139.25 74.08 68.19
N GLN A 25 -140.07 74.34 67.18
CA GLN A 25 -140.02 73.66 65.90
C GLN A 25 -138.71 73.98 65.16
N ALA A 26 -138.28 75.25 65.10
CA ALA A 26 -137.02 75.63 64.46
C ALA A 26 -135.78 75.03 65.17
N VAL A 27 -135.81 74.90 66.50
CA VAL A 27 -134.76 74.19 67.25
C VAL A 27 -134.80 72.69 66.97
N ALA A 28 -135.98 72.07 66.94
CA ALA A 28 -136.12 70.64 66.62
C ALA A 28 -135.77 70.33 65.15
N ASP A 29 -136.04 71.25 64.22
CA ASP A 29 -135.70 71.16 62.81
C ASP A 29 -134.17 71.32 62.62
N GLU A 30 -133.51 72.22 63.36
CA GLU A 30 -132.04 72.36 63.36
C GLU A 30 -131.36 71.17 64.06
N ASP A 31 -131.90 70.65 65.16
CA ASP A 31 -131.40 69.42 65.81
C ASP A 31 -131.50 68.22 64.85
N ALA A 32 -132.61 68.08 64.13
CA ALA A 32 -132.79 67.04 63.11
C ALA A 32 -131.90 67.25 61.88
N ALA A 33 -131.66 68.51 61.48
CA ALA A 33 -130.73 68.86 60.41
C ALA A 33 -129.28 68.60 60.81
N GLN A 34 -128.88 68.89 62.05
CA GLN A 34 -127.57 68.54 62.60
C GLN A 34 -127.38 67.02 62.67
N GLU A 35 -128.36 66.26 63.14
CA GLU A 35 -128.26 64.79 63.17
C GLU A 35 -128.10 64.23 61.75
N THR A 36 -128.84 64.77 60.78
CA THR A 36 -128.70 64.42 59.37
C THR A 36 -127.33 64.81 58.81
N ALA A 37 -126.81 65.99 59.15
CA ALA A 37 -125.51 66.48 58.70
C ALA A 37 -124.34 65.72 59.37
N ARG A 38 -124.47 65.33 60.65
CA ARG A 38 -123.50 64.47 61.35
C ARG A 38 -123.52 63.06 60.80
N ALA A 39 -124.68 62.51 60.44
CA ALA A 39 -124.77 61.23 59.74
C ALA A 39 -124.11 61.30 58.35
N ALA A 40 -124.36 62.36 57.57
CA ALA A 40 -123.70 62.59 56.29
C ALA A 40 -122.18 62.77 56.44
N ALA A 41 -121.72 63.42 57.50
CA ALA A 41 -120.30 63.55 57.83
C ALA A 41 -119.65 62.22 58.24
N ALA A 42 -120.36 61.37 59.00
CA ALA A 42 -119.90 60.03 59.32
C ALA A 42 -119.77 59.16 58.06
N THR A 43 -120.72 59.25 57.13
CA THR A 43 -120.61 58.62 55.80
C THR A 43 -119.40 59.16 55.03
N ALA A 44 -119.27 60.48 54.91
CA ALA A 44 -118.16 61.11 54.17
C ALA A 44 -116.78 60.75 54.75
N LEU A 45 -116.64 60.60 56.07
CA LEU A 45 -115.41 60.14 56.73
C LEU A 45 -115.13 58.64 56.58
N SER A 46 -116.11 57.84 56.14
CA SER A 46 -115.95 56.42 55.81
C SER A 46 -115.79 56.14 54.30
N GLU A 47 -115.87 57.19 53.48
CA GLU A 47 -115.81 57.14 52.02
C GLU A 47 -114.62 57.98 51.49
N THR A 48 -113.51 58.02 52.24
CA THR A 48 -112.27 58.73 51.87
C THR A 48 -111.23 57.81 51.19
N ASP A 49 -111.33 56.49 51.38
CA ASP A 49 -110.49 55.50 50.71
C ASP A 49 -110.68 55.57 49.17
N PRO A 50 -109.63 55.44 48.35
CA PRO A 50 -108.25 55.10 48.71
C PRO A 50 -107.33 56.32 48.92
N VAL A 51 -107.88 57.50 49.18
CA VAL A 51 -107.16 58.79 49.20
C VAL A 51 -107.12 59.46 50.57
N SER A 52 -107.49 58.77 51.67
CA SER A 52 -107.57 59.37 53.02
C SER A 52 -106.24 59.93 53.51
N ASN A 53 -105.13 59.39 53.02
CA ASN A 53 -103.76 59.79 53.37
C ASN A 53 -103.18 60.90 52.49
N GLU A 54 -103.89 61.35 51.44
CA GLU A 54 -103.44 62.47 50.60
C GLU A 54 -103.47 63.79 51.37
N THR A 55 -102.56 64.71 51.05
CA THR A 55 -102.37 65.92 51.88
C THR A 55 -103.61 66.82 51.93
N ALA A 56 -104.37 66.93 50.83
CA ALA A 56 -105.60 67.72 50.78
C ALA A 56 -106.75 67.00 51.52
N VAL A 57 -107.01 65.73 51.20
CA VAL A 57 -108.04 64.92 51.88
C VAL A 57 -107.78 64.80 53.38
N ALA A 58 -106.56 64.48 53.82
CA ALA A 58 -106.21 64.39 55.24
C ALA A 58 -106.40 65.74 55.96
N SER A 59 -106.13 66.87 55.31
CA SER A 59 -106.42 68.20 55.85
C SER A 59 -107.93 68.41 56.06
N GLU A 60 -108.76 68.05 55.08
CA GLU A 60 -110.21 68.19 55.18
C GLU A 60 -110.87 67.17 56.13
N ILE A 61 -110.31 65.96 56.26
CA ILE A 61 -110.69 64.99 57.32
C ILE A 61 -110.51 65.64 58.69
N ASN A 62 -109.34 66.24 58.95
CA ASN A 62 -109.07 66.94 60.20
C ASN A 62 -109.98 68.17 60.38
N ALA A 63 -110.25 68.93 59.32
CA ALA A 63 -111.17 70.07 59.37
C ALA A 63 -112.59 69.64 59.75
N LEU A 64 -113.12 68.60 59.10
CA LEU A 64 -114.45 68.04 59.40
C LEU A 64 -114.51 67.44 60.81
N GLN A 65 -113.48 66.71 61.25
CA GLN A 65 -113.38 66.19 62.62
C GLN A 65 -113.35 67.30 63.67
N ASN A 66 -112.73 68.45 63.37
CA ASN A 66 -112.75 69.62 64.26
C ASN A 66 -114.15 70.26 64.34
N VAL A 67 -114.85 70.38 63.21
CA VAL A 67 -116.24 70.89 63.18
C VAL A 67 -117.19 69.94 63.93
N LEU A 68 -117.03 68.63 63.79
CA LEU A 68 -117.83 67.62 64.52
C LEU A 68 -117.59 67.62 66.04
N GLN A 69 -116.43 68.07 66.50
CA GLN A 69 -116.10 68.18 67.92
C GLN A 69 -116.73 69.40 68.62
N ASP A 70 -117.20 70.41 67.88
CA ASP A 70 -117.97 71.51 68.48
C ASP A 70 -119.46 71.10 68.60
N PRO A 71 -120.01 70.94 69.83
CA PRO A 71 -121.43 70.64 70.01
C PRO A 71 -122.37 71.77 69.56
N LYS A 72 -121.84 72.96 69.21
CA LYS A 72 -122.60 74.09 68.67
C LYS A 72 -122.52 74.25 67.16
N ALA A 73 -121.70 73.45 66.46
CA ALA A 73 -121.57 73.54 65.01
C ALA A 73 -122.94 73.37 64.32
N THR A 74 -123.33 74.36 63.53
CA THR A 74 -124.60 74.37 62.81
C THR A 74 -124.63 73.31 61.72
N ALA A 75 -125.83 72.90 61.30
CA ALA A 75 -125.99 71.99 60.17
C ALA A 75 -125.32 72.53 58.89
N ALA A 76 -125.28 73.86 58.72
CA ALA A 76 -124.61 74.53 57.60
C ALA A 76 -123.07 74.43 57.66
N GLU A 77 -122.45 74.59 58.84
CA GLU A 77 -121.00 74.47 59.02
C GLU A 77 -120.52 73.03 58.80
N ILE A 78 -121.27 72.05 59.33
CA ILE A 78 -121.00 70.62 59.09
C ILE A 78 -121.15 70.31 57.59
N THR A 79 -122.22 70.76 56.94
CA THR A 79 -122.45 70.55 55.50
C THR A 79 -121.35 71.19 54.63
N ALA A 80 -120.85 72.38 55.00
CA ALA A 80 -119.75 73.03 54.28
C ALA A 80 -118.44 72.23 54.39
N ALA A 81 -118.09 71.74 55.58
CA ALA A 81 -116.91 70.90 55.78
C ALA A 81 -117.02 69.53 55.08
N VAL A 82 -118.21 68.92 55.09
CA VAL A 82 -118.49 67.71 54.29
C VAL A 82 -118.31 67.97 52.80
N THR A 83 -118.81 69.09 52.30
CA THR A 83 -118.67 69.48 50.87
C THR A 83 -117.20 69.70 50.50
N ALA A 84 -116.40 70.31 51.38
CA ALA A 84 -114.97 70.50 51.19
C ALA A 84 -114.22 69.16 51.15
N LEU A 85 -114.46 68.27 52.11
CA LEU A 85 -113.90 66.92 52.12
C LEU A 85 -114.27 66.13 50.85
N GLN A 86 -115.55 66.11 50.46
CA GLN A 86 -116.00 65.42 49.25
C GLN A 86 -115.36 65.99 47.98
N SER A 87 -115.12 67.30 47.93
CA SER A 87 -114.42 67.95 46.81
C SER A 87 -112.93 67.57 46.75
N ALA A 88 -112.26 67.50 47.91
CA ALA A 88 -110.89 67.03 48.01
C ALA A 88 -110.78 65.54 47.60
N VAL A 89 -111.64 64.68 48.15
CA VAL A 89 -111.70 63.24 47.82
C VAL A 89 -111.93 63.03 46.33
N GLN A 90 -112.87 63.76 45.72
CA GLN A 90 -113.12 63.65 44.28
C GLN A 90 -111.92 64.10 43.43
N THR A 91 -111.22 65.16 43.84
CA THR A 91 -110.04 65.69 43.14
C THR A 91 -108.85 64.73 43.26
N ASP A 92 -108.54 64.27 44.46
CA ASP A 92 -107.42 63.37 44.72
C ASP A 92 -107.71 61.98 44.13
N THR A 93 -108.97 61.50 44.13
CA THR A 93 -109.38 60.26 43.44
C THR A 93 -109.22 60.38 41.92
N GLY A 94 -109.62 61.52 41.32
CA GLY A 94 -109.40 61.76 39.89
C GLY A 94 -107.90 61.79 39.53
N THR A 95 -107.07 62.36 40.41
CA THR A 95 -105.62 62.41 40.25
C THR A 95 -104.99 61.02 40.43
N ARG A 96 -105.43 60.25 41.43
CA ARG A 96 -105.02 58.86 41.67
C ARG A 96 -105.33 57.98 40.47
N ASN A 97 -106.56 58.02 39.96
CA ASN A 97 -106.96 57.28 38.77
C ASN A 97 -106.10 57.63 37.54
N THR A 98 -105.80 58.91 37.34
CA THR A 98 -104.93 59.36 36.24
C THR A 98 -103.50 58.79 36.39
N ALA A 99 -102.95 58.83 37.60
CA ALA A 99 -101.63 58.26 37.88
C ALA A 99 -101.61 56.72 37.74
N ASP A 100 -102.70 56.03 38.10
CA ASP A 100 -102.86 54.59 37.93
C ASP A 100 -103.01 54.18 36.45
N ASP A 101 -103.73 54.96 35.65
CA ASP A 101 -103.87 54.76 34.20
C ASP A 101 -102.52 55.02 33.47
N ASP A 102 -101.80 56.07 33.85
CA ASP A 102 -100.45 56.39 33.35
C ASP A 102 -99.45 55.28 33.72
N ALA A 103 -99.53 54.76 34.95
CA ALA A 103 -98.68 53.67 35.44
C ALA A 103 -99.01 52.34 34.74
N ALA A 104 -100.29 52.02 34.55
CA ALA A 104 -100.72 50.85 33.80
C ALA A 104 -100.29 50.91 32.33
N THR A 105 -100.35 52.11 31.72
CA THR A 105 -99.85 52.35 30.37
C THR A 105 -98.33 52.16 30.30
N ALA A 106 -97.56 52.72 31.23
CA ALA A 106 -96.10 52.57 31.27
C ALA A 106 -95.65 51.12 31.50
N ILE A 107 -96.38 50.34 32.32
CA ILE A 107 -96.13 48.90 32.49
C ILE A 107 -96.42 48.16 31.18
N ALA A 108 -97.57 48.41 30.54
CA ALA A 108 -97.91 47.77 29.27
C ALA A 108 -96.92 48.13 28.15
N ASP A 109 -96.44 49.37 28.09
CA ASP A 109 -95.40 49.80 27.14
C ASP A 109 -94.07 49.08 27.41
N ALA A 110 -93.71 48.87 28.69
CA ALA A 110 -92.51 48.13 29.07
C ALA A 110 -92.60 46.63 28.73
N GLU A 111 -93.71 45.97 29.10
CA GLU A 111 -93.97 44.55 28.84
C GLU A 111 -94.09 44.23 27.34
N ASN A 112 -94.59 45.16 26.52
CA ASN A 112 -94.66 44.99 25.06
C ASN A 112 -93.43 45.53 24.31
N SER A 113 -92.37 45.93 25.02
CA SER A 113 -91.10 46.37 24.43
C SER A 113 -90.10 45.23 24.30
N SER A 114 -89.09 45.40 23.44
CA SER A 114 -87.91 44.51 23.36
C SER A 114 -87.00 44.59 24.59
N LEU A 115 -87.36 45.40 25.60
CA LEU A 115 -86.66 45.55 26.88
C LEU A 115 -87.33 44.73 27.99
N GLN A 116 -88.43 44.01 27.71
CA GLN A 116 -89.20 43.25 28.71
C GLN A 116 -88.36 42.23 29.50
N ASN A 117 -87.32 41.66 28.88
CA ASN A 117 -86.43 40.65 29.48
C ASN A 117 -85.25 41.27 30.24
N GLU A 118 -85.16 42.61 30.31
CA GLU A 118 -84.03 43.29 30.94
C GLU A 118 -84.26 43.42 32.45
N PRO A 119 -83.34 42.94 33.30
CA PRO A 119 -83.59 42.83 34.74
C PRO A 119 -83.82 44.18 35.41
N GLN A 120 -83.28 45.29 34.86
CA GLN A 120 -83.58 46.64 35.34
C GLN A 120 -85.08 47.01 35.13
N ILE A 121 -85.67 46.56 34.02
CA ILE A 121 -87.08 46.82 33.67
C ILE A 121 -88.00 45.93 34.52
N GLU A 122 -87.71 44.63 34.64
CA GLU A 122 -88.45 43.72 35.53
C GLU A 122 -88.51 44.26 36.97
N ASN A 123 -87.36 44.72 37.51
CA ASN A 123 -87.29 45.29 38.86
C ASN A 123 -88.08 46.61 38.99
N ALA A 124 -88.07 47.46 37.97
CA ALA A 124 -88.83 48.72 37.96
C ALA A 124 -90.34 48.46 37.91
N ILE A 125 -90.81 47.54 37.07
CA ILE A 125 -92.21 47.09 37.00
C ILE A 125 -92.66 46.51 38.35
N ALA A 126 -91.85 45.61 38.94
CA ALA A 126 -92.16 44.99 40.23
C ALA A 126 -92.29 46.03 41.36
N ASN A 127 -91.41 47.04 41.39
CA ASN A 127 -91.49 48.12 42.37
C ASN A 127 -92.72 49.02 42.16
N LEU A 128 -93.04 49.39 40.92
CA LEU A 128 -94.22 50.19 40.59
C LEU A 128 -95.52 49.46 40.97
N ASN A 129 -95.66 48.17 40.64
CA ASN A 129 -96.81 47.37 41.04
C ASN A 129 -96.96 47.30 42.58
N ALA A 130 -95.87 47.11 43.32
CA ALA A 130 -95.90 47.09 44.79
C ALA A 130 -96.30 48.45 45.41
N ILE A 131 -96.00 49.57 44.75
CA ILE A 131 -96.44 50.91 45.18
C ILE A 131 -97.93 51.12 44.89
N ARG A 132 -98.41 50.71 43.70
CA ARG A 132 -99.82 50.77 43.33
C ARG A 132 -100.72 49.93 44.24
N GLU A 133 -100.31 48.70 44.58
CA GLU A 133 -101.05 47.86 45.53
C GLU A 133 -101.20 48.50 46.91
N ARG A 134 -100.14 49.16 47.42
CA ARG A 134 -100.16 49.87 48.70
C ARG A 134 -101.04 51.12 48.67
N ALA A 135 -100.99 51.88 47.57
CA ALA A 135 -101.82 53.05 47.38
C ALA A 135 -103.31 52.68 47.25
N ALA A 136 -103.64 51.60 46.52
CA ALA A 136 -104.99 51.08 46.41
C ALA A 136 -105.56 50.57 47.75
N ALA A 137 -104.70 50.15 48.68
CA ALA A 137 -105.04 49.77 50.05
C ALA A 137 -105.06 50.96 51.05
N ASP A 138 -105.04 52.21 50.55
CA ASP A 138 -104.97 53.46 51.33
C ASP A 138 -103.84 53.46 52.39
N SER A 139 -102.65 53.02 51.98
CA SER A 139 -101.49 53.02 52.85
C SER A 139 -100.79 54.39 52.84
N SER A 140 -100.55 54.95 54.04
CA SER A 140 -99.69 56.14 54.21
C SER A 140 -98.23 55.98 53.77
N ALA A 141 -97.84 54.76 53.34
CA ALA A 141 -96.51 54.46 52.80
C ALA A 141 -96.42 54.54 51.26
N SER A 142 -97.53 54.82 50.56
CA SER A 142 -97.55 55.00 49.10
C SER A 142 -98.71 55.90 48.68
N LEU A 143 -98.39 57.15 48.35
CA LEU A 143 -99.33 58.18 47.91
C LEU A 143 -99.37 58.28 46.38
N THR A 144 -100.27 59.11 45.84
CA THR A 144 -100.35 59.40 44.40
C THR A 144 -99.01 59.89 43.83
N ALA A 145 -98.27 60.68 44.61
CA ALA A 145 -96.94 61.16 44.24
C ALA A 145 -95.90 60.03 44.09
N ASP A 146 -96.00 58.95 44.87
CA ASP A 146 -95.10 57.80 44.80
C ASP A 146 -95.37 56.94 43.56
N ILE A 147 -96.64 56.81 43.14
CA ILE A 147 -97.02 56.16 41.87
C ILE A 147 -96.40 56.94 40.70
N ILE A 148 -96.55 58.27 40.67
CA ILE A 148 -95.98 59.13 39.62
C ILE A 148 -94.45 58.98 39.59
N ALA A 149 -93.78 59.10 40.74
CA ALA A 149 -92.33 58.99 40.82
C ALA A 149 -91.80 57.61 40.37
N ALA A 150 -92.47 56.51 40.76
CA ALA A 150 -92.10 55.17 40.33
C ALA A 150 -92.38 54.92 38.85
N THR A 151 -93.41 55.56 38.28
CA THR A 151 -93.70 55.52 36.84
C THR A 151 -92.63 56.25 36.04
N ASP A 152 -92.15 57.39 36.51
CA ASP A 152 -91.04 58.11 35.87
C ASP A 152 -89.71 57.36 36.00
N VAL A 153 -89.46 56.66 37.11
CA VAL A 153 -88.32 55.74 37.25
C VAL A 153 -88.39 54.60 36.23
N LEU A 154 -89.57 54.01 35.98
CA LEU A 154 -89.74 52.99 34.94
C LEU A 154 -89.46 53.57 33.53
N ARG A 155 -90.00 54.75 33.21
CA ARG A 155 -89.75 55.43 31.92
C ARG A 155 -88.26 55.79 31.71
N GLN A 156 -87.58 56.23 32.77
CA GLN A 156 -86.14 56.49 32.70
C GLN A 156 -85.35 55.19 32.51
N ALA A 157 -85.69 54.13 33.24
CA ALA A 157 -85.06 52.82 33.08
C ALA A 157 -85.24 52.28 31.64
N MET A 158 -86.43 52.40 31.06
CA MET A 158 -86.66 52.06 29.64
C MET A 158 -85.76 52.86 28.69
N THR A 159 -85.54 54.14 28.97
CA THR A 159 -84.67 55.02 28.17
C THR A 159 -83.19 54.61 28.28
N ASP A 160 -82.71 54.41 29.50
CA ASP A 160 -81.30 54.05 29.77
C ASP A 160 -80.97 52.66 29.22
N VAL A 161 -81.87 51.69 29.41
CA VAL A 161 -81.69 50.30 28.91
C VAL A 161 -81.81 50.23 27.39
N ALA A 162 -82.69 51.02 26.76
CA ALA A 162 -82.71 51.14 25.31
C ALA A 162 -81.37 51.66 24.75
N GLN A 163 -80.74 52.62 25.44
CA GLN A 163 -79.41 53.12 25.07
C GLN A 163 -78.35 52.03 25.27
N TYR A 164 -78.33 51.32 26.41
CA TYR A 164 -77.38 50.22 26.63
C TYR A 164 -77.52 49.09 25.61
N GLN A 165 -78.74 48.73 25.20
CA GLN A 165 -78.95 47.78 24.10
C GLN A 165 -78.46 48.33 22.75
N ALA A 166 -78.64 49.62 22.47
CA ALA A 166 -78.17 50.23 21.22
C ALA A 166 -76.63 50.26 21.16
N ASP A 167 -75.98 50.65 22.25
CA ASP A 167 -74.52 50.69 22.37
C ASP A 167 -73.93 49.27 22.28
N ALA A 168 -74.51 48.29 22.99
CA ALA A 168 -74.08 46.89 22.91
C ALA A 168 -74.24 46.29 21.51
N ARG A 169 -75.27 46.69 20.75
CA ARG A 169 -75.45 46.28 19.34
C ARG A 169 -74.48 46.98 18.39
N ALA A 170 -74.04 48.21 18.70
CA ALA A 170 -72.97 48.87 17.95
C ALA A 170 -71.61 48.17 18.19
N ASP A 171 -71.27 47.88 19.46
CA ASP A 171 -70.06 47.12 19.80
C ASP A 171 -70.04 45.72 19.17
N ALA A 172 -71.19 45.04 19.13
CA ALA A 172 -71.37 43.77 18.44
C ALA A 172 -71.13 43.87 16.92
N ALA A 173 -71.55 44.96 16.28
CA ALA A 173 -71.30 45.20 14.86
C ALA A 173 -69.81 45.48 14.57
N GLU A 174 -69.08 46.11 15.49
CA GLU A 174 -67.61 46.24 15.40
C GLU A 174 -66.92 44.87 15.55
N ALA A 175 -67.34 44.02 16.50
CA ALA A 175 -66.80 42.67 16.66
C ALA A 175 -67.06 41.75 15.45
N GLN A 176 -68.23 41.87 14.81
CA GLN A 176 -68.50 41.18 13.54
C GLN A 176 -67.52 41.61 12.44
N GLN A 177 -67.26 42.91 12.26
CA GLN A 177 -66.34 43.41 11.24
C GLN A 177 -64.88 43.03 11.53
N ALA A 178 -64.47 43.02 12.80
CA ALA A 178 -63.13 42.59 13.22
C ALA A 178 -62.80 41.14 12.87
N THR A 179 -63.81 40.28 12.76
CA THR A 179 -63.65 38.82 12.57
C THR A 179 -64.18 38.30 11.23
N THR A 180 -65.09 39.01 10.56
CA THR A 180 -65.74 38.59 9.31
C THR A 180 -65.76 39.69 8.25
N THR A 181 -65.87 39.27 6.98
CA THR A 181 -65.95 40.18 5.81
C THR A 181 -67.37 40.64 5.47
N ASP A 182 -68.40 39.88 5.86
CA ASP A 182 -69.81 40.12 5.51
C ASP A 182 -70.78 39.96 6.71
N GLY A 183 -70.26 39.85 7.93
CA GLY A 183 -71.01 39.50 9.14
C GLY A 183 -71.02 38.00 9.47
N THR A 184 -70.62 37.14 8.52
CA THR A 184 -70.69 35.67 8.66
C THR A 184 -69.42 34.93 8.22
N THR A 185 -68.77 35.38 7.15
CA THR A 185 -67.59 34.75 6.56
C THR A 185 -66.32 35.26 7.24
N VAL A 186 -65.66 34.42 8.03
CA VAL A 186 -64.38 34.73 8.71
C VAL A 186 -63.34 35.24 7.71
N HIS A 187 -62.52 36.22 8.12
CA HIS A 187 -61.48 36.81 7.26
C HIS A 187 -60.53 35.74 6.67
N PRO A 188 -60.19 35.80 5.36
CA PRO A 188 -59.39 34.77 4.68
C PRO A 188 -58.04 34.48 5.33
N GLU A 189 -57.39 35.49 5.90
CA GLU A 189 -56.10 35.37 6.60
C GLU A 189 -56.15 34.45 7.82
N ILE A 190 -57.34 34.19 8.36
CA ILE A 190 -57.60 33.21 9.42
C ILE A 190 -58.12 31.89 8.82
N ALA A 191 -59.10 31.99 7.91
CA ALA A 191 -59.79 30.82 7.36
C ALA A 191 -58.88 29.91 6.50
N ASP A 192 -58.04 30.50 5.65
CA ASP A 192 -57.11 29.78 4.76
C ASP A 192 -55.78 29.43 5.46
N SER A 193 -55.55 29.93 6.68
CA SER A 193 -54.28 29.77 7.38
C SER A 193 -54.13 28.40 8.05
N LYS A 194 -53.16 27.62 7.54
CA LYS A 194 -52.77 26.32 8.11
C LYS A 194 -51.96 26.40 9.41
N ALA A 195 -51.69 27.61 9.91
CA ALA A 195 -51.07 27.81 11.22
C ALA A 195 -52.12 27.89 12.34
N VAL A 196 -53.39 28.17 12.00
CA VAL A 196 -54.51 28.16 12.94
C VAL A 196 -54.98 26.72 13.17
N SER A 197 -55.17 26.35 14.43
CA SER A 197 -55.66 25.03 14.82
C SER A 197 -57.16 24.86 14.57
N GLU A 198 -57.60 23.62 14.29
CA GLU A 198 -59.02 23.28 14.07
C GLU A 198 -59.89 23.67 15.29
N ASP A 199 -59.37 23.51 16.51
CA ASP A 199 -60.02 23.94 17.75
C ASP A 199 -60.25 25.47 17.77
N THR A 200 -59.26 26.26 17.34
CA THR A 200 -59.37 27.73 17.28
C THR A 200 -60.30 28.21 16.18
N GLN A 201 -60.27 27.59 14.99
CA GLN A 201 -61.24 27.89 13.93
C GLN A 201 -62.68 27.54 14.36
N THR A 202 -62.85 26.44 15.09
CA THR A 202 -64.15 26.02 15.64
C THR A 202 -64.64 27.02 16.68
N ALA A 203 -63.81 27.36 17.67
CA ALA A 203 -64.16 28.34 18.71
C ALA A 203 -64.52 29.72 18.15
N LEU A 204 -63.82 30.20 17.11
CA LEU A 204 -64.16 31.43 16.41
C LEU A 204 -65.49 31.32 15.66
N THR A 205 -65.72 30.22 14.94
CA THR A 205 -66.99 29.96 14.23
C THR A 205 -68.18 29.93 15.18
N ASP A 206 -68.04 29.26 16.33
CA ASP A 206 -69.06 29.17 17.37
C ASP A 206 -69.35 30.54 17.99
N ALA A 207 -68.31 31.32 18.31
CA ALA A 207 -68.45 32.68 18.85
C ALA A 207 -69.16 33.63 17.85
N VAL A 208 -68.74 33.62 16.57
CA VAL A 208 -69.38 34.41 15.50
C VAL A 208 -70.83 33.99 15.29
N THR A 209 -71.15 32.70 15.42
CA THR A 209 -72.52 32.19 15.35
C THR A 209 -73.37 32.69 16.51
N ALA A 210 -72.85 32.60 17.75
CA ALA A 210 -73.54 33.09 18.95
C ALA A 210 -73.81 34.60 18.89
N LEU A 211 -72.84 35.40 18.43
CA LEU A 211 -73.02 36.84 18.22
C LEU A 211 -74.08 37.15 17.16
N ASN A 212 -74.06 36.43 16.04
CA ASN A 212 -75.07 36.55 14.99
C ASN A 212 -76.49 36.21 15.49
N ASP A 213 -76.65 35.19 16.31
CA ASP A 213 -77.95 34.78 16.84
C ASP A 213 -78.46 35.75 17.93
N ALA A 214 -77.56 36.27 18.78
CA ALA A 214 -77.86 37.35 19.72
C ALA A 214 -78.34 38.63 19.01
N LEU A 215 -77.73 38.99 17.88
CA LEU A 215 -78.09 40.16 17.06
C LEU A 215 -79.41 40.00 16.29
N LYS A 216 -79.75 38.78 15.84
CA LYS A 216 -81.03 38.50 15.13
C LYS A 216 -82.25 38.61 16.06
N ASN A 217 -82.08 38.32 17.34
CA ASN A 217 -83.16 38.36 18.31
C ASN A 217 -83.24 39.77 18.95
N PRO A 218 -84.33 40.55 18.74
CA PRO A 218 -84.48 41.88 19.32
C PRO A 218 -84.63 41.83 20.85
N ASP A 219 -85.08 40.70 21.40
CA ASP A 219 -85.39 40.54 22.83
C ASP A 219 -84.21 39.99 23.65
N THR A 220 -83.02 39.90 23.04
CA THR A 220 -81.77 39.47 23.73
C THR A 220 -81.31 40.53 24.73
N PRO A 221 -81.08 40.20 26.01
CA PRO A 221 -80.56 41.13 27.01
C PRO A 221 -79.19 41.71 26.62
N TYR A 222 -78.95 42.98 26.96
CA TYR A 222 -77.70 43.67 26.60
C TYR A 222 -76.43 42.95 27.14
N ALA A 223 -76.54 42.29 28.29
CA ALA A 223 -75.45 41.54 28.91
C ALA A 223 -75.06 40.28 28.12
N ASP A 224 -76.01 39.62 27.47
CA ASP A 224 -75.76 38.45 26.61
C ASP A 224 -75.14 38.89 25.29
N ILE A 225 -75.61 40.01 24.72
CA ILE A 225 -74.98 40.65 23.55
C ILE A 225 -73.52 40.98 23.86
N LYS A 226 -73.24 41.65 25.00
CA LYS A 226 -71.86 41.97 25.41
C LYS A 226 -71.00 40.72 25.57
N THR A 227 -71.53 39.67 26.20
CA THR A 227 -70.81 38.40 26.39
C THR A 227 -70.46 37.76 25.05
N ALA A 228 -71.36 37.77 24.07
CA ALA A 228 -71.08 37.28 22.73
C ALA A 228 -70.02 38.14 22.00
N THR A 229 -70.07 39.47 22.16
CA THR A 229 -69.09 40.42 21.63
C THR A 229 -67.69 40.15 22.17
N ASP A 230 -67.55 40.01 23.50
CA ASP A 230 -66.26 39.73 24.16
C ASP A 230 -65.68 38.38 23.70
N ASN A 231 -66.52 37.32 23.61
CA ASN A 231 -66.11 36.00 23.11
C ASN A 231 -65.58 36.04 21.67
N VAL A 232 -66.18 36.87 20.79
CA VAL A 232 -65.72 37.03 19.40
C VAL A 232 -64.36 37.74 19.34
N PHE A 233 -64.14 38.76 20.16
CA PHE A 233 -62.82 39.41 20.27
C PHE A 233 -61.75 38.48 20.84
N GLU A 234 -62.06 37.67 21.86
CA GLU A 234 -61.12 36.69 22.44
C GLU A 234 -60.75 35.60 21.42
N ALA A 235 -61.76 34.95 20.81
CA ALA A 235 -61.53 33.90 19.83
C ALA A 235 -60.83 34.43 18.56
N GLY A 236 -61.21 35.62 18.10
CA GLY A 236 -60.59 36.29 16.94
C GLY A 236 -59.14 36.69 17.21
N GLY A 237 -58.83 37.22 18.39
CA GLY A 237 -57.46 37.54 18.82
C GLY A 237 -56.57 36.31 18.93
N LYS A 238 -57.10 35.19 19.44
CA LYS A 238 -56.42 33.89 19.47
C LYS A 238 -56.14 33.37 18.06
N ALA A 239 -57.13 33.44 17.18
CA ALA A 239 -57.00 33.01 15.79
C ALA A 239 -55.98 33.84 15.00
N LEU A 240 -55.98 35.17 15.15
CA LEU A 240 -54.96 36.04 14.57
C LEU A 240 -53.57 35.81 15.15
N THR A 241 -53.46 35.48 16.44
CA THR A 241 -52.18 35.11 17.07
C THR A 241 -51.60 33.83 16.45
N GLU A 242 -52.42 32.79 16.24
CA GLU A 242 -51.99 31.57 15.56
C GLU A 242 -51.68 31.82 14.07
N ALA A 243 -52.47 32.65 13.38
CA ALA A 243 -52.23 33.04 11.99
C ALA A 243 -50.92 33.85 11.81
N ALA A 244 -50.48 34.59 12.83
CA ALA A 244 -49.23 35.35 12.80
C ALA A 244 -47.96 34.49 12.93
N THR A 245 -48.07 33.23 13.41
CA THR A 245 -46.93 32.35 13.70
C THR A 245 -45.88 32.23 12.56
N PRO A 246 -46.26 32.03 11.28
CA PRO A 246 -45.32 31.91 10.16
C PRO A 246 -44.57 33.21 9.84
N TYR A 247 -45.00 34.33 10.41
CA TYR A 247 -44.46 35.68 10.24
C TYR A 247 -43.83 36.21 11.53
N SER A 248 -43.59 35.35 12.53
CA SER A 248 -43.06 35.73 13.85
C SER A 248 -41.64 36.32 13.81
N ASP A 249 -40.92 36.20 12.71
CA ASP A 249 -39.63 36.87 12.45
C ASP A 249 -39.75 38.21 11.70
N ASN A 250 -40.97 38.67 11.43
CA ASN A 250 -41.25 39.98 10.86
C ASN A 250 -41.59 40.98 11.98
N ALA A 251 -40.65 41.91 12.25
CA ALA A 251 -40.78 42.92 13.31
C ALA A 251 -42.04 43.80 13.21
N THR A 252 -42.60 44.00 12.02
CA THR A 252 -43.85 44.77 11.83
C THR A 252 -45.05 43.95 12.31
N VAL A 253 -45.09 42.64 12.00
CA VAL A 253 -46.12 41.71 12.47
C VAL A 253 -46.00 41.52 13.98
N GLU A 254 -44.79 41.34 14.51
CA GLU A 254 -44.51 41.23 15.95
C GLU A 254 -45.04 42.47 16.72
N SER A 255 -44.77 43.69 16.20
CA SER A 255 -45.23 44.94 16.80
C SER A 255 -46.75 45.10 16.75
N ALA A 256 -47.39 44.73 15.64
CA ALA A 256 -48.85 44.78 15.49
C ALA A 256 -49.54 43.72 16.37
N LEU A 257 -48.96 42.52 16.48
CA LEU A 257 -49.45 41.45 17.35
C LEU A 257 -49.38 41.85 18.82
N ALA A 258 -48.27 42.44 19.26
CA ALA A 258 -48.13 42.98 20.61
C ALA A 258 -49.19 44.06 20.90
N THR A 259 -49.41 44.98 19.93
CA THR A 259 -50.45 46.02 20.05
C THR A 259 -51.84 45.40 20.21
N MET A 260 -52.23 44.49 19.31
CA MET A 260 -53.51 43.77 19.38
C MET A 260 -53.69 43.04 20.72
N GLN A 261 -52.68 42.31 21.19
CA GLN A 261 -52.74 41.60 22.47
C GLN A 261 -52.90 42.56 23.65
N THR A 262 -52.24 43.73 23.63
CA THR A 262 -52.44 44.75 24.68
C THR A 262 -53.83 45.38 24.65
N THR A 263 -54.37 45.70 23.47
CA THR A 263 -55.71 46.30 23.32
C THR A 263 -56.83 45.33 23.66
N LEU A 264 -56.67 44.03 23.35
CA LEU A 264 -57.64 42.99 23.73
C LEU A 264 -57.65 42.71 25.24
N ALA A 265 -56.49 42.82 25.90
CA ALA A 265 -56.35 42.64 27.35
C ALA A 265 -56.80 43.86 28.18
N ASP A 266 -56.99 45.02 27.54
CA ASP A 266 -57.46 46.24 28.20
C ASP A 266 -58.99 46.18 28.42
N PRO A 267 -59.47 46.22 29.67
CA PRO A 267 -60.90 46.22 29.96
C PRO A 267 -61.60 47.54 29.59
N ASP A 268 -60.87 48.65 29.48
CA ASP A 268 -61.40 49.97 29.14
C ASP A 268 -61.39 50.23 27.62
N ALA A 269 -60.73 49.38 26.82
CA ALA A 269 -60.68 49.51 25.36
C ALA A 269 -62.04 49.22 24.70
N THR A 270 -62.47 50.15 23.86
CA THR A 270 -63.73 50.07 23.11
C THR A 270 -63.70 48.98 22.03
N ALA A 271 -64.88 48.53 21.58
CA ALA A 271 -64.96 47.56 20.49
C ALA A 271 -64.30 48.07 19.19
N ALA A 272 -64.42 49.36 18.90
CA ALA A 272 -63.77 50.01 17.76
C ALA A 272 -62.23 50.01 17.87
N GLU A 273 -61.66 50.19 19.07
CA GLU A 273 -60.20 50.10 19.28
C GLU A 273 -59.70 48.65 19.14
N LYS A 274 -60.45 47.68 19.67
CA LYS A 274 -60.14 46.24 19.52
C LYS A 274 -60.20 45.82 18.05
N HIS A 275 -61.23 46.24 17.32
CA HIS A 275 -61.36 46.04 15.88
C HIS A 275 -60.18 46.66 15.12
N ALA A 276 -59.87 47.95 15.36
CA ALA A 276 -58.76 48.63 14.70
C ALA A 276 -57.40 47.95 14.94
N ALA A 277 -57.17 47.39 16.13
CA ALA A 277 -55.94 46.66 16.44
C ALA A 277 -55.86 45.31 15.71
N MET A 278 -56.97 44.57 15.60
CA MET A 278 -57.06 43.34 14.81
C MET A 278 -56.89 43.60 13.30
N ASP A 279 -57.51 44.66 12.78
CA ASP A 279 -57.36 45.12 11.39
C ASP A 279 -55.92 45.53 11.08
N SER A 280 -55.27 46.23 12.02
CA SER A 280 -53.87 46.64 11.87
C SER A 280 -52.94 45.42 11.76
N LEU A 281 -53.13 44.37 12.58
CA LEU A 281 -52.38 43.13 12.44
C LEU A 281 -52.67 42.44 11.10
N ARG A 282 -53.95 42.30 10.71
CA ARG A 282 -54.34 41.67 9.44
C ARG A 282 -53.69 42.35 8.23
N ALA A 283 -53.64 43.68 8.22
CA ALA A 283 -52.97 44.46 7.17
C ALA A 283 -51.48 44.13 7.02
N THR A 284 -50.77 43.79 8.10
CA THR A 284 -49.34 43.41 8.03
C THR A 284 -49.09 42.03 7.41
N PHE A 285 -50.10 41.15 7.38
CA PHE A 285 -49.95 39.80 6.83
C PHE A 285 -49.76 39.79 5.31
N ALA A 286 -50.29 40.78 4.57
CA ALA A 286 -50.15 40.82 3.11
C ALA A 286 -48.67 40.91 2.68
N ASP A 287 -47.93 41.86 3.23
CA ASP A 287 -46.49 42.05 2.95
C ASP A 287 -45.65 40.88 3.48
N ALA A 288 -45.97 40.37 4.67
CA ALA A 288 -45.26 39.24 5.27
C ALA A 288 -45.46 37.93 4.48
N SER A 289 -46.68 37.68 4.01
CA SER A 289 -47.06 36.53 3.18
C SER A 289 -46.40 36.58 1.80
N ALA A 290 -46.34 37.76 1.17
CA ALA A 290 -45.59 37.96 -0.07
C ALA A 290 -44.11 37.63 0.12
N ALA A 291 -43.46 38.18 1.15
CA ALA A 291 -42.05 37.93 1.44
C ALA A 291 -41.74 36.46 1.81
N LEU A 292 -42.66 35.76 2.48
CA LEU A 292 -42.56 34.33 2.75
C LEU A 292 -42.74 33.50 1.47
N THR A 293 -43.63 33.92 0.56
CA THR A 293 -43.86 33.26 -0.73
C THR A 293 -42.64 33.38 -1.65
N ASP A 294 -41.99 34.53 -1.68
CA ASP A 294 -40.72 34.73 -2.40
C ASP A 294 -39.61 33.82 -1.85
N ALA A 295 -39.47 33.72 -0.53
CA ALA A 295 -38.52 32.81 0.11
C ALA A 295 -38.81 31.33 -0.20
N LYS A 296 -40.08 30.91 -0.17
CA LYS A 296 -40.51 29.56 -0.58
C LYS A 296 -40.23 29.28 -2.06
N THR A 297 -40.38 30.28 -2.93
CA THR A 297 -40.06 30.18 -4.37
C THR A 297 -38.56 30.04 -4.60
N ALA A 298 -37.72 30.84 -3.92
CA ALA A 298 -36.26 30.75 -3.99
C ALA A 298 -35.74 29.40 -3.47
N ALA A 299 -36.34 28.86 -2.41
CA ALA A 299 -36.03 27.54 -1.88
C ALA A 299 -36.34 26.41 -2.88
N GLN A 300 -37.49 26.47 -3.56
CA GLN A 300 -37.85 25.50 -4.61
C GLN A 300 -36.91 25.58 -5.82
N ASP A 301 -36.53 26.79 -6.23
CA ASP A 301 -35.53 27.01 -7.28
C ASP A 301 -34.17 26.40 -6.92
N ALA A 302 -33.69 26.60 -5.68
CA ALA A 302 -32.46 26.00 -5.18
C ALA A 302 -32.51 24.46 -5.15
N LEU A 303 -33.61 23.86 -4.66
CA LEU A 303 -33.81 22.40 -4.68
C LEU A 303 -33.70 21.82 -6.10
N SER A 304 -34.24 22.53 -7.10
CA SER A 304 -34.18 22.12 -8.51
C SER A 304 -32.79 22.21 -9.16
N LYS A 305 -31.81 22.84 -8.50
CA LYS A 305 -30.47 23.16 -9.02
C LYS A 305 -29.33 22.49 -8.26
N THR A 306 -29.62 21.34 -7.65
CA THR A 306 -28.67 20.53 -6.88
C THR A 306 -27.77 19.63 -7.75
N ALA A 307 -28.18 19.31 -8.99
CA ALA A 307 -27.40 18.51 -9.91
C ALA A 307 -26.12 19.24 -10.39
N PRO A 308 -24.98 18.54 -10.59
CA PRO A 308 -24.82 17.08 -10.61
C PRO A 308 -24.41 16.47 -9.25
N VAL A 309 -24.63 17.18 -8.15
CA VAL A 309 -24.17 16.82 -6.79
C VAL A 309 -25.31 16.49 -5.81
N SER A 310 -26.55 16.30 -6.30
CA SER A 310 -27.74 16.07 -5.48
C SER A 310 -27.63 14.83 -4.57
N ASN A 311 -26.86 13.83 -5.02
CA ASN A 311 -26.66 12.57 -4.32
C ASN A 311 -25.50 12.60 -3.30
N GLU A 312 -24.72 13.68 -3.22
CA GLU A 312 -23.67 13.83 -2.20
C GLU A 312 -24.33 14.06 -0.83
N THR A 313 -23.89 13.36 0.21
CA THR A 313 -24.58 13.29 1.52
C THR A 313 -24.96 14.67 2.09
N ALA A 314 -24.03 15.63 2.09
CA ALA A 314 -24.30 16.96 2.63
C ALA A 314 -25.33 17.77 1.81
N VAL A 315 -25.36 17.60 0.48
CA VAL A 315 -26.36 18.21 -0.40
C VAL A 315 -27.72 17.56 -0.14
N LYS A 316 -27.76 16.23 -0.03
CA LYS A 316 -29.00 15.50 0.26
C LYS A 316 -29.59 15.87 1.62
N ASP A 317 -28.76 15.90 2.68
CA ASP A 317 -29.21 16.24 4.04
C ASP A 317 -29.74 17.69 4.14
N THR A 318 -29.10 18.64 3.44
CA THR A 318 -29.57 20.02 3.39
C THR A 318 -30.84 20.19 2.53
N ALA A 319 -30.96 19.42 1.44
CA ALA A 319 -32.17 19.38 0.62
C ALA A 319 -33.37 18.79 1.39
N ASP A 320 -33.19 17.67 2.09
CA ASP A 320 -34.22 17.05 2.93
C ASP A 320 -34.67 18.01 4.05
N LYS A 321 -33.74 18.74 4.68
CA LYS A 321 -34.05 19.74 5.70
C LYS A 321 -34.85 20.91 5.13
N LEU A 322 -34.47 21.44 3.97
CA LEU A 322 -35.20 22.52 3.30
C LEU A 322 -36.59 22.06 2.85
N GLN A 323 -36.71 20.84 2.32
CA GLN A 323 -37.99 20.25 1.94
C GLN A 323 -38.93 20.07 3.14
N SER A 324 -38.39 19.75 4.32
CA SER A 324 -39.14 19.65 5.58
C SER A 324 -39.68 21.02 6.04
N LEU A 325 -38.86 22.08 5.96
CA LEU A 325 -39.30 23.45 6.25
C LEU A 325 -40.34 23.97 5.25
N LEU A 326 -40.26 23.58 3.98
CA LEU A 326 -41.28 23.93 2.99
C LEU A 326 -42.64 23.23 3.24
N ALA A 327 -42.64 22.09 3.93
CA ALA A 327 -43.84 21.35 4.29
C ALA A 327 -44.48 21.83 5.61
N ASP A 328 -43.71 22.48 6.47
CA ASP A 328 -44.16 23.02 7.75
C ASP A 328 -44.94 24.34 7.54
N PRO A 329 -46.23 24.42 7.94
CA PRO A 329 -47.02 25.65 7.80
C PRO A 329 -46.53 26.78 8.72
N THR A 330 -45.76 26.47 9.76
CA THR A 330 -45.24 27.45 10.74
C THR A 330 -43.81 27.92 10.44
N ALA A 331 -43.14 27.34 9.42
CA ALA A 331 -41.78 27.74 9.05
C ALA A 331 -41.71 29.20 8.59
N THR A 332 -40.84 29.97 9.27
CA THR A 332 -40.68 31.40 9.02
C THR A 332 -39.80 31.71 7.81
N LYS A 333 -39.82 32.97 7.36
CA LYS A 333 -39.04 33.43 6.21
C LYS A 333 -37.54 33.19 6.41
N THR A 334 -37.00 33.59 7.56
CA THR A 334 -35.57 33.49 7.89
C THR A 334 -35.11 32.03 7.94
N ALA A 335 -35.91 31.14 8.53
CA ALA A 335 -35.59 29.71 8.59
C ALA A 335 -35.47 29.08 7.19
N ILE A 336 -36.35 29.46 6.27
CA ILE A 336 -36.32 29.01 4.87
C ILE A 336 -35.13 29.62 4.12
N GLU A 337 -34.85 30.92 4.29
CA GLU A 337 -33.70 31.58 3.67
C GLU A 337 -32.36 30.99 4.15
N ASP A 338 -32.20 30.71 5.43
CA ASP A 338 -30.97 30.14 5.99
C ASP A 338 -30.78 28.67 5.58
N ALA A 339 -31.85 27.87 5.51
CA ALA A 339 -31.78 26.53 4.93
C ALA A 339 -31.48 26.56 3.42
N THR A 340 -31.97 27.55 2.69
CA THR A 340 -31.66 27.77 1.27
C THR A 340 -30.19 28.16 1.08
N LYS A 341 -29.64 29.05 1.92
CA LYS A 341 -28.19 29.36 1.95
C LYS A 341 -27.35 28.12 2.24
N ALA A 342 -27.76 27.31 3.22
CA ALA A 342 -27.06 26.08 3.59
C ALA A 342 -27.02 25.05 2.44
N LEU A 343 -28.14 24.88 1.72
CA LEU A 343 -28.19 24.02 0.52
C LEU A 343 -27.26 24.54 -0.58
N ASN A 344 -27.33 25.83 -0.90
CA ASN A 344 -26.47 26.44 -1.93
C ASN A 344 -24.97 26.32 -1.58
N GLN A 345 -24.62 26.46 -0.29
CA GLN A 345 -23.25 26.25 0.18
C GLN A 345 -22.81 24.79 0.03
N ALA A 346 -23.64 23.83 0.45
CA ALA A 346 -23.36 22.40 0.30
C ALA A 346 -23.16 22.01 -1.18
N VAL A 347 -23.97 22.55 -2.09
CA VAL A 347 -23.84 22.36 -3.54
C VAL A 347 -22.53 22.96 -4.07
N ALA A 348 -22.15 24.16 -3.62
CA ALA A 348 -20.89 24.80 -4.04
C ALA A 348 -19.65 24.03 -3.55
N ASP A 349 -19.64 23.57 -2.30
CA ASP A 349 -18.55 22.78 -1.72
C ASP A 349 -18.45 21.40 -2.40
N ALA A 350 -19.59 20.74 -2.65
CA ALA A 350 -19.64 19.47 -3.35
C ALA A 350 -19.14 19.57 -4.80
N ASN A 351 -19.53 20.62 -5.54
CA ASN A 351 -19.01 20.88 -6.89
C ASN A 351 -17.50 21.15 -6.87
N THR A 352 -17.00 21.92 -5.90
CA THR A 352 -15.56 22.18 -5.74
C THR A 352 -14.78 20.88 -5.49
N ALA A 353 -15.31 19.97 -4.66
CA ALA A 353 -14.72 18.66 -4.42
C ALA A 353 -14.78 17.75 -5.67
N ARG A 354 -15.90 17.75 -6.39
CA ARG A 354 -16.12 17.03 -7.65
C ARG A 354 -15.12 17.46 -8.73
N ASP A 355 -14.92 18.77 -8.89
CA ASP A 355 -13.97 19.34 -9.86
C ASP A 355 -12.51 19.01 -9.51
N ALA A 356 -12.15 19.01 -8.22
CA ALA A 356 -10.82 18.60 -7.77
C ALA A 356 -10.58 17.10 -8.02
N ALA A 357 -11.58 16.24 -7.76
CA ALA A 357 -11.51 14.82 -8.03
C ALA A 357 -11.39 14.52 -9.54
N ASN A 358 -12.17 15.20 -10.38
CA ASN A 358 -12.06 15.09 -11.84
C ASN A 358 -10.71 15.56 -12.37
N GLN A 359 -10.18 16.70 -11.92
CA GLN A 359 -8.83 17.15 -12.33
C GLN A 359 -7.73 16.17 -11.93
N ALA A 360 -7.85 15.51 -10.78
CA ALA A 360 -6.92 14.46 -10.35
C ALA A 360 -7.06 13.19 -11.21
N ALA A 361 -8.30 12.78 -11.51
CA ALA A 361 -8.63 11.67 -12.39
C ALA A 361 -8.07 11.86 -13.80
N ASP A 362 -8.37 13.00 -14.43
CA ASP A 362 -7.97 13.32 -15.81
C ASP A 362 -6.44 13.39 -15.94
N LYS A 363 -5.77 14.06 -14.99
CA LYS A 363 -4.30 14.12 -14.94
C LYS A 363 -3.67 12.74 -14.84
N LEU A 364 -4.26 11.84 -14.06
CA LEU A 364 -3.75 10.46 -13.93
C LEU A 364 -4.10 9.61 -15.17
N ALA A 365 -5.25 9.84 -15.79
CA ALA A 365 -5.64 9.21 -17.05
C ALA A 365 -4.67 9.58 -18.19
N ASP A 366 -4.30 10.86 -18.31
CA ASP A 366 -3.28 11.34 -19.24
C ASP A 366 -1.92 10.66 -18.99
N GLN A 367 -1.50 10.59 -17.71
CA GLN A 367 -0.27 9.90 -17.32
C GLN A 367 -0.32 8.40 -17.66
N ALA A 368 -1.46 7.75 -17.45
CA ALA A 368 -1.65 6.35 -17.77
C ALA A 368 -1.54 6.09 -19.28
N GLN A 369 -2.19 6.92 -20.10
CA GLN A 369 -2.17 6.84 -21.56
C GLN A 369 -0.77 7.11 -22.15
N GLN A 370 0.01 8.00 -21.52
CA GLN A 370 1.38 8.32 -21.91
C GLN A 370 2.42 7.32 -21.36
N SER A 371 2.03 6.43 -20.42
CA SER A 371 2.93 5.46 -19.81
C SER A 371 3.35 4.36 -20.79
N ALA A 372 4.52 3.74 -20.54
CA ALA A 372 5.03 2.64 -21.35
C ALA A 372 4.27 1.30 -21.16
N GLY A 373 3.26 1.25 -20.29
CA GLY A 373 2.32 0.14 -20.14
C GLY A 373 0.86 0.59 -20.27
N SER A 374 0.60 1.62 -21.08
CA SER A 374 -0.74 2.13 -21.36
C SER A 374 -1.68 1.10 -22.01
N GLY A 375 -1.12 0.03 -22.58
CA GLY A 375 -1.85 -1.12 -23.10
C GLY A 375 -1.97 -2.31 -22.14
N ASP A 376 -1.42 -2.24 -20.90
CA ASP A 376 -1.58 -3.31 -19.92
C ASP A 376 -3.09 -3.50 -19.61
N PRO A 377 -3.62 -4.74 -19.65
CA PRO A 377 -5.05 -4.98 -19.45
C PRO A 377 -5.64 -4.43 -18.15
N ALA A 378 -4.86 -4.36 -17.06
CA ALA A 378 -5.32 -3.81 -15.78
C ALA A 378 -5.37 -2.27 -15.82
N VAL A 379 -4.39 -1.62 -16.47
CA VAL A 379 -4.39 -0.16 -16.68
C VAL A 379 -5.57 0.25 -17.58
N VAL A 380 -5.79 -0.47 -18.68
CA VAL A 380 -6.92 -0.25 -19.59
C VAL A 380 -8.27 -0.44 -18.88
N ALA A 381 -8.41 -1.49 -18.06
CA ALA A 381 -9.63 -1.74 -17.29
C ALA A 381 -9.88 -0.65 -16.22
N ALA A 382 -8.82 -0.17 -15.56
CA ALA A 382 -8.93 0.91 -14.58
C ALA A 382 -9.30 2.25 -15.23
N LEU A 383 -8.70 2.59 -16.37
CA LEU A 383 -9.08 3.74 -17.21
C LEU A 383 -10.56 3.69 -17.60
N ALA A 384 -11.04 2.56 -18.13
CA ALA A 384 -12.43 2.40 -18.53
C ALA A 384 -13.40 2.49 -17.34
N LYS A 385 -13.01 1.98 -16.16
CA LYS A 385 -13.79 2.13 -14.93
C LYS A 385 -13.86 3.59 -14.47
N LEU A 386 -12.73 4.31 -14.50
CA LEU A 386 -12.66 5.72 -14.13
C LEU A 386 -13.56 6.58 -15.03
N GLN A 387 -13.44 6.43 -16.35
CA GLN A 387 -14.28 7.11 -17.33
C GLN A 387 -15.78 6.82 -17.13
N LYS A 388 -16.14 5.56 -16.82
CA LYS A 388 -17.54 5.20 -16.53
C LYS A 388 -18.07 5.93 -15.28
N VAL A 389 -17.27 6.00 -14.21
CA VAL A 389 -17.67 6.67 -12.96
C VAL A 389 -17.77 8.18 -13.17
N GLN A 390 -16.80 8.81 -13.86
CA GLN A 390 -16.88 10.24 -14.20
C GLN A 390 -18.14 10.57 -15.02
N ALA A 391 -18.46 9.75 -16.04
CA ALA A 391 -19.65 9.94 -16.85
C ALA A 391 -20.96 9.78 -16.04
N ALA A 392 -21.03 8.80 -15.15
CA ALA A 392 -22.19 8.60 -14.27
C ALA A 392 -22.36 9.73 -13.24
N ALA A 393 -21.25 10.23 -12.67
CA ALA A 393 -21.25 11.37 -11.76
C ALA A 393 -21.70 12.66 -12.47
N ALA A 394 -21.28 12.88 -13.72
CA ALA A 394 -21.72 14.02 -14.53
C ALA A 394 -23.23 14.00 -14.83
N THR A 395 -23.87 12.83 -14.78
CA THR A 395 -25.33 12.65 -14.93
C THR A 395 -26.09 12.60 -13.60
N ASP A 396 -25.47 12.97 -12.47
CA ASP A 396 -26.07 12.93 -11.13
C ASP A 396 -26.58 11.53 -10.73
N SER A 397 -25.79 10.49 -11.02
CA SER A 397 -26.14 9.12 -10.64
C SER A 397 -25.83 8.85 -9.16
N PRO A 398 -26.75 8.23 -8.38
CA PRO A 398 -26.47 7.78 -7.02
C PRO A 398 -25.42 6.66 -6.95
N GLU A 399 -25.05 6.04 -8.07
CA GLU A 399 -23.99 5.02 -8.16
C GLU A 399 -22.59 5.61 -8.39
N ALA A 400 -22.44 6.94 -8.44
CA ALA A 400 -21.18 7.60 -8.76
C ALA A 400 -21.03 8.95 -8.03
N LEU A 401 -20.56 8.87 -6.78
CA LEU A 401 -20.24 10.04 -5.96
C LEU A 401 -18.81 10.55 -6.21
N THR A 402 -18.48 11.71 -5.67
CA THR A 402 -17.11 12.25 -5.68
C THR A 402 -16.09 11.27 -5.08
N GLN A 403 -16.50 10.49 -4.08
CA GLN A 403 -15.68 9.43 -3.49
C GLN A 403 -15.39 8.27 -4.45
N ASP A 404 -16.32 7.92 -5.34
CA ASP A 404 -16.13 6.84 -6.32
C ASP A 404 -15.14 7.24 -7.42
N ILE A 405 -15.14 8.52 -7.83
CA ILE A 405 -14.10 9.07 -8.73
C ILE A 405 -12.72 8.94 -8.08
N ALA A 406 -12.60 9.31 -6.80
CA ALA A 406 -11.34 9.17 -6.05
C ALA A 406 -10.90 7.69 -5.93
N ALA A 407 -11.82 6.76 -5.65
CA ALA A 407 -11.53 5.34 -5.57
C ALA A 407 -11.12 4.73 -6.92
N ALA A 408 -11.77 5.13 -8.02
CA ALA A 408 -11.39 4.70 -9.37
C ALA A 408 -10.04 5.28 -9.80
N THR A 409 -9.75 6.53 -9.43
CA THR A 409 -8.43 7.18 -9.63
C THR A 409 -7.34 6.41 -8.87
N GLN A 410 -7.58 6.03 -7.62
CA GLN A 410 -6.63 5.24 -6.84
C GLN A 410 -6.40 3.84 -7.43
N ALA A 411 -7.43 3.19 -7.98
CA ALA A 411 -7.29 1.91 -8.67
C ALA A 411 -6.43 2.03 -9.94
N LEU A 412 -6.53 3.15 -10.67
CA LEU A 412 -5.65 3.43 -11.82
C LEU A 412 -4.20 3.65 -11.39
N GLN A 413 -3.96 4.37 -10.28
CA GLN A 413 -2.60 4.55 -9.74
C GLN A 413 -1.96 3.20 -9.39
N GLN A 414 -2.69 2.32 -8.70
CA GLN A 414 -2.22 0.99 -8.33
C GLN A 414 -1.85 0.13 -9.55
N ALA A 415 -2.62 0.23 -10.64
CA ALA A 415 -2.31 -0.46 -11.89
C ALA A 415 -1.00 0.05 -12.53
N LEU A 416 -0.76 1.37 -12.52
CA LEU A 416 0.49 1.96 -13.00
C LEU A 416 1.69 1.61 -12.12
N ASP A 417 1.53 1.60 -10.80
CA ASP A 417 2.59 1.22 -9.86
C ASP A 417 3.01 -0.26 -10.05
N ALA A 418 2.04 -1.14 -10.32
CA ALA A 418 2.29 -2.54 -10.64
C ALA A 418 3.05 -2.70 -11.98
N VAL A 419 2.62 -1.96 -13.02
CA VAL A 419 3.33 -1.91 -14.32
C VAL A 419 4.77 -1.44 -14.16
N ASN A 420 5.00 -0.33 -13.45
CA ASN A 420 6.34 0.20 -13.22
C ASN A 420 7.22 -0.81 -12.45
N SER A 421 6.69 -1.42 -11.39
CA SER A 421 7.39 -2.44 -10.60
C SER A 421 7.81 -3.66 -11.43
N ALA A 422 6.93 -4.13 -12.34
CA ALA A 422 7.25 -5.25 -13.23
C ALA A 422 8.31 -4.87 -14.28
N ARG A 423 8.29 -3.63 -14.78
CA ARG A 423 9.31 -3.10 -15.71
C ARG A 423 10.68 -2.94 -15.04
N ASP A 424 10.72 -2.50 -13.78
CA ASP A 424 11.95 -2.42 -13.00
C ASP A 424 12.53 -3.81 -12.72
N ALA A 425 11.69 -4.76 -12.29
CA ALA A 425 12.08 -6.16 -12.11
C ALA A 425 12.64 -6.81 -13.39
N ALA A 426 12.16 -6.37 -14.57
CA ALA A 426 12.66 -6.78 -15.86
C ALA A 426 14.03 -6.18 -16.21
N ASN A 427 14.22 -4.88 -15.99
CA ASN A 427 15.52 -4.23 -16.16
C ASN A 427 16.58 -4.85 -15.22
N ASP A 428 16.21 -5.12 -13.96
CA ASP A 428 17.05 -5.80 -12.98
C ASP A 428 17.45 -7.21 -13.40
N ALA A 429 16.52 -8.00 -13.95
CA ALA A 429 16.82 -9.35 -14.43
C ALA A 429 17.83 -9.34 -15.60
N ILE A 430 17.74 -8.36 -16.50
CA ILE A 430 18.72 -8.15 -17.57
C ILE A 430 20.09 -7.75 -16.99
N ALA A 431 20.12 -6.86 -15.99
CA ALA A 431 21.36 -6.46 -15.33
C ALA A 431 22.04 -7.61 -14.55
N GLN A 432 21.25 -8.46 -13.89
CA GLN A 432 21.73 -9.60 -13.09
C GLN A 432 22.15 -10.83 -13.93
N ALA A 433 21.86 -10.83 -15.24
CA ALA A 433 22.29 -11.88 -16.15
C ALA A 433 23.82 -11.99 -16.30
N LYS A 434 24.57 -10.95 -15.92
CA LYS A 434 26.04 -10.96 -15.95
C LYS A 434 26.63 -11.97 -14.93
N PRO A 435 27.78 -12.60 -15.21
CA PRO A 435 28.63 -12.45 -16.40
C PRO A 435 28.36 -13.52 -17.48
N VAL A 436 27.10 -13.94 -17.63
CA VAL A 436 26.67 -14.98 -18.59
C VAL A 436 25.64 -14.44 -19.60
N SER A 437 25.55 -13.12 -19.79
CA SER A 437 24.47 -12.50 -20.58
C SER A 437 24.50 -12.89 -22.06
N TYR A 438 25.70 -13.17 -22.59
CA TYR A 438 25.93 -13.61 -23.98
C TYR A 438 25.82 -15.14 -24.20
N GLU A 439 25.62 -15.95 -23.16
CA GLU A 439 25.37 -17.38 -23.34
C GLU A 439 24.03 -17.56 -24.08
N SER A 440 23.99 -18.44 -25.09
CA SER A 440 22.91 -18.43 -26.10
C SER A 440 21.48 -18.47 -25.55
N ALA A 441 21.23 -19.29 -24.52
CA ALA A 441 19.92 -19.37 -23.85
C ALA A 441 19.59 -18.11 -23.03
N VAL A 442 20.59 -17.49 -22.41
CA VAL A 442 20.44 -16.24 -21.63
C VAL A 442 20.18 -15.07 -22.57
N ALA A 443 20.98 -14.94 -23.63
CA ALA A 443 20.81 -13.91 -24.66
C ALA A 443 19.44 -14.00 -25.34
N ALA A 444 18.96 -15.23 -25.62
CA ALA A 444 17.62 -15.45 -26.17
C ALA A 444 16.51 -15.02 -25.17
N ALA A 445 16.65 -15.35 -23.89
CA ALA A 445 15.69 -14.95 -22.86
C ALA A 445 15.69 -13.42 -22.64
N ILE A 446 16.87 -12.78 -22.59
CA ILE A 446 17.01 -11.32 -22.51
C ILE A 446 16.32 -10.65 -23.71
N LYS A 447 16.56 -11.15 -24.92
CA LYS A 447 15.92 -10.62 -26.14
C LYS A 447 14.39 -10.73 -26.06
N HIS A 448 13.86 -11.85 -25.57
CA HIS A 448 12.42 -12.02 -25.39
C HIS A 448 11.85 -11.05 -24.35
N LEU A 449 12.54 -10.86 -23.22
CA LEU A 449 12.16 -9.89 -22.19
C LEU A 449 12.24 -8.43 -22.70
N GLN A 450 13.23 -8.10 -23.53
CA GLN A 450 13.33 -6.79 -24.18
C GLN A 450 12.20 -6.54 -25.18
N GLN A 451 11.75 -7.58 -25.91
CA GLN A 451 10.58 -7.50 -26.78
C GLN A 451 9.30 -7.26 -25.96
N ALA A 452 9.13 -7.98 -24.85
CA ALA A 452 8.03 -7.80 -23.91
C ALA A 452 8.03 -6.39 -23.26
N LEU A 453 9.20 -5.84 -22.89
CA LEU A 453 9.35 -4.47 -22.40
C LEU A 453 9.02 -3.39 -23.44
N ALA A 454 9.23 -3.68 -24.72
CA ALA A 454 8.98 -2.76 -25.83
C ALA A 454 7.53 -2.78 -26.33
N ASP A 455 6.79 -3.86 -26.07
CA ASP A 455 5.38 -4.00 -26.43
C ASP A 455 4.47 -3.48 -25.31
N PRO A 456 3.77 -2.35 -25.49
CA PRO A 456 2.96 -1.72 -24.45
C PRO A 456 1.69 -2.50 -24.08
N VAL A 457 1.30 -3.54 -24.84
CA VAL A 457 0.16 -4.42 -24.47
C VAL A 457 0.59 -5.67 -23.69
N THR A 458 1.89 -5.84 -23.43
CA THR A 458 2.39 -6.92 -22.57
C THR A 458 1.80 -6.77 -21.17
N SER A 459 1.09 -7.79 -20.69
CA SER A 459 0.60 -7.80 -19.31
C SER A 459 1.76 -7.92 -18.32
N THR A 460 1.64 -7.27 -17.16
CA THR A 460 2.51 -7.49 -15.98
C THR A 460 2.80 -8.98 -15.72
N ALA A 461 1.79 -9.84 -15.81
CA ALA A 461 1.92 -11.28 -15.61
C ALA A 461 2.72 -12.02 -16.71
N ASP A 462 2.73 -11.53 -17.95
CA ASP A 462 3.56 -12.06 -19.03
C ASP A 462 5.00 -11.53 -18.95
N LEU A 463 5.16 -10.28 -18.52
CA LEU A 463 6.47 -9.71 -18.21
C LEU A 463 7.16 -10.50 -17.08
N ASP A 464 6.44 -10.84 -16.01
CA ASP A 464 6.93 -11.70 -14.92
C ASP A 464 7.38 -13.10 -15.41
N LYS A 465 6.67 -13.70 -16.37
CA LYS A 465 7.08 -14.98 -16.99
C LYS A 465 8.41 -14.82 -17.72
N ALA A 466 8.56 -13.75 -18.51
CA ALA A 466 9.80 -13.46 -19.23
C ALA A 466 10.96 -13.15 -18.27
N VAL A 467 10.71 -12.42 -17.17
CA VAL A 467 11.67 -12.18 -16.09
C VAL A 467 12.16 -13.49 -15.47
N ASN A 468 11.24 -14.40 -15.16
CA ASN A 468 11.59 -15.70 -14.59
C ASN A 468 12.37 -16.57 -15.60
N ALA A 469 12.04 -16.51 -16.89
CA ALA A 469 12.82 -17.19 -17.93
C ALA A 469 14.29 -16.69 -17.99
N VAL A 470 14.53 -15.38 -17.89
CA VAL A 470 15.90 -14.81 -17.80
C VAL A 470 16.63 -15.31 -16.55
N LYS A 471 15.97 -15.31 -15.40
CA LYS A 471 16.55 -15.80 -14.13
C LYS A 471 16.93 -17.29 -14.21
N THR A 472 16.03 -18.14 -14.73
CA THR A 472 16.30 -19.58 -14.92
C THR A 472 17.44 -19.83 -15.90
N ALA A 473 17.45 -19.18 -17.07
CA ALA A 473 18.53 -19.31 -18.04
C ALA A 473 19.88 -18.86 -17.46
N THR A 474 19.90 -17.71 -16.77
CA THR A 474 21.09 -17.16 -16.09
C THR A 474 21.66 -18.14 -15.06
N GLN A 475 20.78 -18.75 -14.25
CA GLN A 475 21.22 -19.70 -13.22
C GLN A 475 21.82 -20.97 -13.80
N ALA A 476 21.21 -21.53 -14.86
CA ALA A 476 21.75 -22.69 -15.56
C ALA A 476 23.12 -22.38 -16.21
N ALA A 477 23.22 -21.24 -16.89
CA ALA A 477 24.46 -20.80 -17.53
C ALA A 477 25.59 -20.53 -16.53
N LYS A 478 25.30 -20.00 -15.34
CA LYS A 478 26.30 -19.85 -14.25
C LYS A 478 26.84 -21.19 -13.77
N VAL A 479 25.99 -22.20 -13.59
CA VAL A 479 26.42 -23.56 -13.22
C VAL A 479 27.32 -24.19 -14.29
N ASP A 480 26.95 -24.07 -15.57
CA ASP A 480 27.75 -24.57 -16.68
C ASP A 480 29.11 -23.86 -16.81
N ARG A 481 29.14 -22.54 -16.59
CA ARG A 481 30.36 -21.72 -16.57
C ARG A 481 31.29 -22.14 -15.43
N ASP A 482 30.75 -22.39 -14.24
CA ASP A 482 31.53 -22.83 -13.08
C ASP A 482 32.10 -24.24 -13.25
N ALA A 483 31.33 -25.16 -13.86
CA ALA A 483 31.82 -26.49 -14.20
C ALA A 483 32.94 -26.44 -15.25
N ALA A 484 32.79 -25.61 -16.30
CA ALA A 484 33.82 -25.39 -17.31
C ALA A 484 35.10 -24.78 -16.72
N ASN A 485 34.96 -23.79 -15.82
CA ASN A 485 36.10 -23.17 -15.12
C ASN A 485 36.83 -24.16 -14.20
N GLN A 486 36.12 -25.05 -13.50
CA GLN A 486 36.74 -26.10 -12.69
C GLN A 486 37.54 -27.08 -13.55
N ALA A 487 36.99 -27.54 -14.68
CA ALA A 487 37.71 -28.40 -15.63
C ALA A 487 38.94 -27.70 -16.23
N ALA A 488 38.80 -26.44 -16.65
CA ALA A 488 39.90 -25.61 -17.15
C ALA A 488 41.03 -25.45 -16.11
N ASN A 489 40.68 -25.18 -14.86
CA ASN A 489 41.64 -25.01 -13.76
C ASN A 489 42.35 -26.33 -13.42
N ALA A 490 41.66 -27.48 -13.48
CA ALA A 490 42.26 -28.79 -13.30
C ALA A 490 43.24 -29.12 -14.45
N MET A 491 42.86 -28.84 -15.70
CA MET A 491 43.70 -29.08 -16.87
C MET A 491 44.96 -28.19 -16.85
N ARG A 492 44.83 -26.91 -16.47
CA ARG A 492 45.99 -26.00 -16.27
C ARG A 492 46.93 -26.47 -15.15
N GLN A 493 46.41 -27.09 -14.09
CA GLN A 493 47.24 -27.70 -13.04
C GLN A 493 47.92 -29.01 -13.47
N ALA A 494 47.36 -29.73 -14.43
CA ALA A 494 48.04 -30.87 -15.05
C ALA A 494 49.18 -30.40 -15.98
N ALA A 495 48.97 -29.29 -16.72
CA ALA A 495 49.95 -28.70 -17.62
C ALA A 495 51.23 -28.17 -16.93
N THR A 496 51.20 -27.89 -15.63
CA THR A 496 52.42 -27.55 -14.87
C THR A 496 53.27 -28.78 -14.54
N LYS A 497 52.71 -29.99 -14.65
CA LYS A 497 53.42 -31.26 -14.41
C LYS A 497 53.95 -31.87 -15.70
N THR A 498 53.12 -31.90 -16.74
CA THR A 498 53.45 -32.45 -18.06
C THR A 498 53.41 -31.35 -19.11
N GLY A 499 54.49 -31.21 -19.89
CA GLY A 499 54.56 -30.23 -20.99
C GLY A 499 54.76 -28.78 -20.56
N GLN A 500 55.14 -28.51 -19.31
CA GLN A 500 55.28 -27.13 -18.79
C GLN A 500 56.20 -26.23 -19.63
N ASN A 501 57.29 -26.77 -20.18
CA ASN A 501 58.23 -26.02 -21.02
C ASN A 501 57.91 -26.15 -22.53
N ASP A 502 56.84 -26.86 -22.91
CA ASP A 502 56.43 -26.96 -24.30
C ASP A 502 55.72 -25.68 -24.77
N PRO A 503 56.18 -25.04 -25.86
CA PRO A 503 55.58 -23.80 -26.35
C PRO A 503 54.09 -23.91 -26.72
N THR A 504 53.65 -25.07 -27.21
CA THR A 504 52.25 -25.32 -27.62
C THR A 504 51.35 -25.43 -26.40
N VAL A 505 51.81 -26.15 -25.38
CA VAL A 505 51.11 -26.24 -24.08
C VAL A 505 51.04 -24.86 -23.41
N GLN A 506 52.14 -24.09 -23.38
CA GLN A 506 52.14 -22.73 -22.83
C GLN A 506 51.19 -21.77 -23.57
N ALA A 507 51.13 -21.85 -24.90
CA ALA A 507 50.20 -21.07 -25.70
C ALA A 507 48.73 -21.44 -25.40
N ALA A 508 48.44 -22.73 -25.26
CA ALA A 508 47.10 -23.22 -24.90
C ALA A 508 46.70 -22.80 -23.47
N VAL A 509 47.60 -22.91 -22.48
CA VAL A 509 47.36 -22.40 -21.10
C VAL A 509 47.09 -20.90 -21.10
N THR A 510 47.84 -20.12 -21.87
CA THR A 510 47.67 -18.66 -21.97
C THR A 510 46.33 -18.29 -22.62
N LYS A 511 45.97 -18.96 -23.72
CA LYS A 511 44.67 -18.75 -24.39
C LYS A 511 43.51 -19.08 -23.46
N LEU A 512 43.57 -20.22 -22.76
CA LEU A 512 42.54 -20.63 -21.80
C LEU A 512 42.42 -19.63 -20.66
N ALA A 513 43.53 -19.21 -20.05
CA ALA A 513 43.51 -18.20 -18.98
C ALA A 513 42.91 -16.86 -19.44
N LYS A 514 43.22 -16.40 -20.66
CA LYS A 514 42.63 -15.19 -21.24
C LYS A 514 41.12 -15.32 -21.44
N LEU A 515 40.64 -16.48 -21.92
CA LEU A 515 39.20 -16.74 -22.07
C LEU A 515 38.50 -16.74 -20.70
N GLN A 516 39.08 -17.36 -19.66
CA GLN A 516 38.52 -17.32 -18.31
C GLN A 516 38.40 -15.87 -17.78
N GLN A 517 39.39 -15.01 -18.03
CA GLN A 517 39.36 -13.60 -17.65
C GLN A 517 38.28 -12.79 -18.40
N LEU A 518 38.21 -12.94 -19.72
CA LEU A 518 37.21 -12.26 -20.55
C LEU A 518 35.78 -12.70 -20.20
N ALA A 519 35.57 -14.00 -19.98
CA ALA A 519 34.28 -14.56 -19.57
C ALA A 519 33.81 -14.00 -18.23
N ALA A 520 34.73 -13.79 -17.26
CA ALA A 520 34.41 -13.17 -15.97
C ALA A 520 33.94 -11.71 -16.10
N THR A 521 34.31 -11.02 -17.20
CA THR A 521 33.90 -9.65 -17.50
C THR A 521 32.64 -9.54 -18.39
N ASP A 522 31.91 -10.64 -18.59
CA ASP A 522 30.71 -10.68 -19.46
C ASP A 522 31.03 -10.32 -20.92
N ASN A 523 32.08 -10.95 -21.49
CA ASN A 523 32.51 -10.69 -22.87
C ASN A 523 31.97 -11.74 -23.85
N GLN A 524 31.37 -11.28 -24.97
CA GLN A 524 30.79 -12.13 -26.01
C GLN A 524 31.81 -13.05 -26.72
N ASP A 525 33.09 -12.69 -26.74
CA ASP A 525 34.18 -13.45 -27.39
C ASP A 525 34.75 -14.55 -26.45
N ALA A 526 34.11 -14.80 -25.32
CA ALA A 526 34.56 -15.74 -24.29
C ALA A 526 33.38 -16.45 -23.59
N LEU A 527 32.71 -17.32 -24.33
CA LEU A 527 31.58 -18.10 -23.82
C LEU A 527 32.05 -19.35 -23.08
N THR A 528 31.12 -20.00 -22.38
CA THR A 528 31.37 -21.30 -21.72
C THR A 528 31.82 -22.37 -22.72
N ALA A 529 31.33 -22.31 -23.96
CA ALA A 529 31.76 -23.17 -25.05
C ALA A 529 33.25 -22.96 -25.41
N ASP A 530 33.73 -21.72 -25.44
CA ASP A 530 35.12 -21.40 -25.77
C ASP A 530 36.09 -21.87 -24.68
N ILE A 531 35.68 -21.75 -23.40
CA ILE A 531 36.44 -22.30 -22.26
C ILE A 531 36.55 -23.83 -22.37
N LYS A 532 35.46 -24.52 -22.71
CA LYS A 532 35.46 -25.98 -22.94
C LYS A 532 36.40 -26.34 -24.10
N ALA A 533 36.24 -25.70 -25.26
CA ALA A 533 37.08 -25.95 -26.44
C ALA A 533 38.58 -25.64 -26.22
N ALA A 534 38.91 -24.58 -25.47
CA ALA A 534 40.29 -24.28 -25.12
C ALA A 534 40.87 -25.23 -24.07
N THR A 535 40.03 -25.82 -23.20
CA THR A 535 40.42 -26.90 -22.27
C THR A 535 40.73 -28.19 -23.04
N ASP A 536 39.92 -28.55 -24.02
CA ASP A 536 40.18 -29.70 -24.90
C ASP A 536 41.43 -29.49 -25.76
N ALA A 537 41.66 -28.29 -26.28
CA ALA A 537 42.89 -27.96 -27.01
C ALA A 537 44.15 -28.09 -26.14
N LEU A 538 44.08 -27.67 -24.86
CA LEU A 538 45.16 -27.88 -23.89
C LEU A 538 45.39 -29.37 -23.61
N LYS A 539 44.32 -30.16 -23.48
CA LYS A 539 44.40 -31.62 -23.32
C LYS A 539 45.09 -32.30 -24.50
N VAL A 540 44.76 -31.91 -25.73
CA VAL A 540 45.42 -32.43 -26.95
C VAL A 540 46.90 -32.05 -27.00
N ALA A 541 47.25 -30.80 -26.67
CA ALA A 541 48.64 -30.36 -26.63
C ALA A 541 49.48 -31.14 -25.60
N MET A 542 48.90 -31.46 -24.44
CA MET A 542 49.57 -32.29 -23.44
C MET A 542 49.69 -33.76 -23.89
N GLN A 543 48.68 -34.31 -24.56
CA GLN A 543 48.74 -35.67 -25.10
C GLN A 543 49.89 -35.83 -26.12
N ALA A 544 50.12 -34.83 -26.98
CA ALA A 544 51.22 -34.87 -27.94
C ALA A 544 52.62 -34.98 -27.26
N VAL A 545 52.80 -34.33 -26.10
CA VAL A 545 54.02 -34.45 -25.29
C VAL A 545 54.17 -35.87 -24.72
N ASP A 546 53.09 -36.46 -24.20
CA ASP A 546 53.12 -37.82 -23.64
C ASP A 546 53.26 -38.91 -24.72
N ASP A 547 52.70 -38.71 -25.91
CA ASP A 547 52.89 -39.59 -27.08
C ASP A 547 54.36 -39.61 -27.53
N VAL A 548 55.01 -38.44 -27.56
CA VAL A 548 56.44 -38.29 -27.90
C VAL A 548 57.33 -38.88 -26.81
N ARG A 549 56.99 -38.73 -25.52
CA ARG A 549 57.67 -39.42 -24.42
C ARG A 549 57.57 -40.94 -24.55
N THR A 550 56.38 -41.46 -24.87
CA THR A 550 56.15 -42.89 -25.12
C THR A 550 56.97 -43.42 -26.31
N ALA A 551 57.05 -42.65 -27.40
CA ALA A 551 57.88 -42.98 -28.55
C ALA A 551 59.39 -42.96 -28.24
N ALA A 552 59.84 -42.03 -27.39
CA ALA A 552 61.21 -41.95 -26.93
C ALA A 552 61.62 -43.13 -26.04
N ASP A 553 60.77 -43.55 -25.10
CA ASP A 553 60.98 -44.77 -24.29
C ASP A 553 61.03 -46.02 -25.18
N THR A 554 60.16 -46.09 -26.19
CA THR A 554 60.19 -47.17 -27.20
C THR A 554 61.52 -47.21 -27.94
N LEU A 555 62.05 -46.06 -28.38
CA LEU A 555 63.34 -45.98 -29.07
C LEU A 555 64.52 -46.35 -28.15
N LEU A 556 64.49 -45.95 -26.87
CA LEU A 556 65.48 -46.37 -25.87
C LEU A 556 65.49 -47.90 -25.69
N GLY A 557 64.33 -48.56 -25.78
CA GLY A 557 64.22 -50.02 -25.77
C GLY A 557 64.85 -50.72 -26.98
N GLN A 558 65.05 -50.03 -28.10
CA GLN A 558 65.61 -50.58 -29.34
C GLN A 558 67.13 -50.44 -29.47
N THR A 559 67.83 -50.03 -28.42
CA THR A 559 69.27 -49.71 -28.45
C THR A 559 70.18 -50.94 -28.60
N LYS A 560 69.71 -52.13 -28.22
CA LYS A 560 70.45 -53.39 -28.34
C LYS A 560 70.73 -53.80 -29.80
N PRO A 561 71.86 -54.49 -30.10
CA PRO A 561 72.95 -54.88 -29.20
C PRO A 561 74.12 -53.86 -29.18
N VAL A 562 73.81 -52.56 -29.35
CA VAL A 562 74.81 -51.49 -29.46
C VAL A 562 74.60 -50.39 -28.41
N SER A 563 73.91 -50.69 -27.31
CA SER A 563 73.48 -49.71 -26.29
C SER A 563 74.66 -49.06 -25.57
N HIS A 564 75.81 -49.75 -25.55
CA HIS A 564 77.05 -49.33 -24.89
C HIS A 564 78.07 -48.69 -25.84
N GLU A 565 77.78 -48.57 -27.14
CA GLU A 565 78.61 -47.79 -28.06
C GLU A 565 78.57 -46.31 -27.69
N GLY A 566 79.73 -45.63 -27.63
CA GLY A 566 79.85 -44.29 -27.02
C GLY A 566 78.77 -43.30 -27.49
N ALA A 567 78.59 -43.15 -28.80
CA ALA A 567 77.58 -42.26 -29.36
C ALA A 567 76.12 -42.67 -29.05
N VAL A 568 75.84 -43.98 -28.98
CA VAL A 568 74.50 -44.51 -28.64
C VAL A 568 74.23 -44.35 -27.15
N ALA A 569 75.22 -44.64 -26.31
CA ALA A 569 75.16 -44.51 -24.85
C ALA A 569 74.96 -43.04 -24.44
N ASP A 570 75.72 -42.11 -25.03
CA ASP A 570 75.59 -40.68 -24.78
C ASP A 570 74.25 -40.12 -25.27
N ALA A 571 73.81 -40.45 -26.48
CA ALA A 571 72.50 -40.04 -26.99
C ALA A 571 71.35 -40.62 -26.13
N SER A 572 71.46 -41.88 -25.70
CA SER A 572 70.49 -42.52 -24.79
C SER A 572 70.48 -41.85 -23.42
N LYS A 573 71.63 -41.42 -22.91
CA LYS A 573 71.74 -40.70 -21.64
C LYS A 573 71.11 -39.31 -21.74
N GLN A 574 71.37 -38.57 -22.83
CA GLN A 574 70.75 -37.26 -23.09
C GLN A 574 69.24 -37.38 -23.19
N LEU A 575 68.72 -38.36 -23.95
CA LEU A 575 67.29 -38.60 -24.08
C LEU A 575 66.64 -38.95 -22.72
N ARG A 576 67.25 -39.83 -21.92
CA ARG A 576 66.76 -40.15 -20.56
C ARG A 576 66.73 -38.94 -19.62
N VAL A 577 67.71 -38.02 -19.72
CA VAL A 577 67.72 -36.78 -18.93
C VAL A 577 66.56 -35.88 -19.33
N LEU A 578 66.23 -35.76 -20.62
CA LEU A 578 65.09 -34.99 -21.10
C LEU A 578 63.75 -35.61 -20.68
N LEU A 579 63.62 -36.94 -20.71
CA LEU A 579 62.42 -37.66 -20.27
C LEU A 579 62.19 -37.60 -18.75
N ALA A 580 63.26 -37.62 -17.95
CA ALA A 580 63.18 -37.44 -16.49
C ALA A 580 62.82 -35.99 -16.09
N GLY A 581 62.96 -35.04 -17.02
CA GLY A 581 62.58 -33.63 -16.84
C GLY A 581 61.34 -33.22 -17.62
N ASN A 582 61.00 -31.94 -17.53
CA ASN A 582 59.91 -31.33 -18.30
C ASN A 582 60.42 -30.76 -19.63
N ALA A 583 61.17 -31.53 -20.41
CA ALA A 583 61.63 -31.10 -21.74
C ALA A 583 60.46 -30.81 -22.70
N ALA A 584 60.66 -29.91 -23.66
CA ALA A 584 59.65 -29.63 -24.68
C ALA A 584 59.56 -30.79 -25.70
N GLU A 585 58.45 -30.89 -26.42
CA GLU A 585 58.22 -31.94 -27.42
C GLU A 585 59.33 -31.94 -28.49
N GLY A 586 59.74 -30.73 -28.93
CA GLY A 586 60.81 -30.52 -29.91
C GLY A 586 62.19 -30.96 -29.42
N ASP A 587 62.50 -30.79 -28.13
CA ASP A 587 63.78 -31.21 -27.54
C ASP A 587 63.87 -32.74 -27.50
N ILE A 588 62.78 -33.40 -27.08
CA ILE A 588 62.68 -34.86 -27.03
C ILE A 588 62.79 -35.44 -28.44
N LYS A 589 62.06 -34.89 -29.43
CA LYS A 589 62.17 -35.27 -30.84
C LYS A 589 63.59 -35.12 -31.39
N SER A 590 64.29 -34.03 -31.06
CA SER A 590 65.67 -33.79 -31.50
C SER A 590 66.65 -34.79 -30.89
N ALA A 591 66.48 -35.15 -29.61
CA ALA A 591 67.27 -36.17 -28.94
C ALA A 591 66.95 -37.59 -29.45
N MET A 592 65.68 -37.90 -29.77
CA MET A 592 65.30 -39.14 -30.45
C MET A 592 65.98 -39.26 -31.81
N GLN A 593 65.97 -38.20 -32.64
CA GLN A 593 66.64 -38.20 -33.93
C GLN A 593 68.16 -38.36 -33.81
N THR A 594 68.77 -37.78 -32.77
CA THR A 594 70.19 -37.96 -32.44
C THR A 594 70.49 -39.42 -32.08
N LEU A 595 69.65 -40.05 -31.24
CA LEU A 595 69.78 -41.46 -30.89
C LEU A 595 69.58 -42.38 -32.10
N GLN A 596 68.55 -42.13 -32.93
CA GLN A 596 68.31 -42.87 -34.16
C GLN A 596 69.53 -42.80 -35.10
N THR A 597 70.07 -41.60 -35.31
CA THR A 597 71.28 -41.39 -36.13
C THR A 597 72.51 -42.13 -35.58
N ALA A 598 72.62 -42.29 -34.26
CA ALA A 598 73.68 -43.09 -33.64
C ALA A 598 73.45 -44.59 -33.87
N LEU A 599 72.21 -45.09 -33.75
CA LEU A 599 71.82 -46.48 -34.01
C LEU A 599 72.01 -46.86 -35.48
N ASP A 600 71.62 -45.99 -36.41
CA ASP A 600 71.75 -46.19 -37.86
C ASP A 600 73.22 -46.30 -38.33
N LYS A 601 74.17 -45.79 -37.53
CA LYS A 601 75.61 -45.98 -37.74
C LYS A 601 76.14 -47.19 -36.99
N ALA A 602 75.78 -47.35 -35.72
CA ALA A 602 76.32 -48.37 -34.84
C ALA A 602 75.86 -49.78 -35.21
N LYS A 603 74.58 -49.98 -35.58
CA LYS A 603 74.06 -51.31 -35.92
C LYS A 603 74.70 -51.89 -37.19
N PRO A 604 74.80 -51.15 -38.33
CA PRO A 604 75.52 -51.65 -39.50
C PRO A 604 77.02 -51.85 -39.23
N ALA A 605 77.68 -50.97 -38.47
CA ALA A 605 79.08 -51.14 -38.11
C ALA A 605 79.32 -52.42 -37.27
N ARG A 606 78.45 -52.70 -36.30
CA ARG A 606 78.47 -53.93 -35.49
C ARG A 606 78.30 -55.17 -36.37
N GLN A 607 77.30 -55.18 -37.26
CA GLN A 607 77.07 -56.27 -38.20
C GLN A 607 78.25 -56.47 -39.16
N GLN A 608 78.84 -55.39 -39.66
CA GLN A 608 80.01 -55.45 -40.54
C GLN A 608 81.23 -56.04 -39.81
N ALA A 609 81.51 -55.62 -38.58
CA ALA A 609 82.59 -56.19 -37.77
C ALA A 609 82.35 -57.67 -37.45
N GLN A 610 81.10 -58.08 -37.16
CA GLN A 610 80.74 -59.49 -36.94
C GLN A 610 80.89 -60.33 -38.22
N SER A 611 80.52 -59.80 -39.39
CA SER A 611 80.74 -60.46 -40.69
C SER A 611 82.23 -60.66 -40.94
N GLN A 612 83.03 -59.59 -40.83
CA GLN A 612 84.47 -59.63 -41.00
C GLN A 612 85.15 -60.60 -40.02
N ALA A 613 84.66 -60.67 -38.78
CA ALA A 613 85.17 -61.60 -37.77
C ALA A 613 84.82 -63.06 -38.13
N THR A 614 83.65 -63.30 -38.69
CA THR A 614 83.23 -64.62 -39.20
C THR A 614 84.06 -65.04 -40.41
N ASP A 615 84.32 -64.12 -41.33
CA ASP A 615 85.19 -64.34 -42.50
C ASP A 615 86.63 -64.66 -42.07
N LEU A 616 87.18 -63.90 -41.12
CA LEU A 616 88.52 -64.13 -40.58
C LEU A 616 88.60 -65.46 -39.81
N LEU A 617 87.63 -65.78 -38.95
CA LEU A 617 87.56 -67.10 -38.28
C LEU A 617 87.55 -68.23 -39.32
N THR A 618 86.77 -68.09 -40.39
CA THR A 618 86.69 -69.07 -41.48
C THR A 618 88.01 -69.19 -42.25
N GLN A 619 88.69 -68.07 -42.54
CA GLN A 619 90.00 -68.05 -43.18
C GLN A 619 91.06 -68.76 -42.32
N VAL A 620 91.10 -68.43 -41.03
CA VAL A 620 92.05 -69.02 -40.07
C VAL A 620 91.77 -70.52 -39.90
N GLN A 621 90.50 -70.91 -39.78
CA GLN A 621 90.09 -72.29 -39.54
C GLN A 621 90.35 -73.22 -40.74
N ASN A 622 90.42 -72.68 -41.95
CA ASN A 622 90.80 -73.41 -43.16
C ASN A 622 92.32 -73.44 -43.44
N SER A 623 93.13 -72.85 -42.56
CA SER A 623 94.58 -72.77 -42.72
C SER A 623 95.32 -73.98 -42.14
N PRO A 624 96.56 -74.26 -42.58
CA PRO A 624 97.44 -75.19 -41.89
C PRO A 624 97.67 -74.82 -40.40
N VAL A 625 97.79 -73.52 -40.08
CA VAL A 625 98.15 -73.06 -38.72
C VAL A 625 96.99 -73.00 -37.72
N ARG A 626 95.78 -73.44 -38.10
CA ARG A 626 94.57 -73.45 -37.25
C ARG A 626 94.73 -74.14 -35.88
N ASN A 627 95.65 -75.09 -35.79
CA ASN A 627 95.90 -75.91 -34.60
C ASN A 627 97.10 -75.43 -33.76
N GLU A 628 97.64 -74.24 -34.02
CA GLU A 628 98.59 -73.60 -33.11
C GLU A 628 97.89 -73.11 -31.84
N PRO A 629 98.42 -73.37 -30.63
CA PRO A 629 97.78 -72.99 -29.38
C PRO A 629 97.43 -71.49 -29.28
N ALA A 630 98.34 -70.61 -29.70
CA ALA A 630 98.13 -69.16 -29.69
C ALA A 630 97.07 -68.70 -30.73
N VAL A 631 96.88 -69.45 -31.82
CA VAL A 631 95.83 -69.17 -32.81
C VAL A 631 94.48 -69.64 -32.26
N GLN A 632 94.41 -70.84 -31.66
CA GLN A 632 93.19 -71.36 -31.04
C GLN A 632 92.70 -70.47 -29.88
N GLU A 633 93.60 -69.97 -29.03
CA GLU A 633 93.28 -69.02 -27.96
C GLU A 633 92.64 -67.74 -28.51
N MET A 634 93.22 -67.15 -29.56
CA MET A 634 92.67 -65.93 -30.17
C MET A 634 91.38 -66.18 -30.96
N MET A 635 91.20 -67.38 -31.55
CA MET A 635 89.91 -67.78 -32.14
C MET A 635 88.81 -67.85 -31.07
N GLN A 636 89.07 -68.51 -29.93
CA GLN A 636 88.13 -68.58 -28.81
C GLN A 636 87.83 -67.19 -28.24
N ARG A 637 88.85 -66.34 -28.11
CA ARG A 637 88.69 -64.96 -27.63
C ARG A 637 87.85 -64.11 -28.58
N LEU A 638 88.05 -64.20 -29.90
CA LEU A 638 87.20 -63.51 -30.88
C LEU A 638 85.75 -64.03 -30.83
N GLN A 639 85.55 -65.35 -30.77
CA GLN A 639 84.22 -65.95 -30.61
C GLN A 639 83.51 -65.50 -29.33
N ALA A 640 84.24 -65.44 -28.21
CA ALA A 640 83.70 -64.96 -26.93
C ALA A 640 83.32 -63.48 -26.99
N VAL A 641 84.17 -62.63 -27.57
CA VAL A 641 83.86 -61.19 -27.76
C VAL A 641 82.66 -61.00 -28.70
N MET A 642 82.53 -61.78 -29.76
CA MET A 642 81.33 -61.75 -30.64
C MET A 642 80.05 -62.16 -29.88
N ALA A 643 80.10 -63.22 -29.07
CA ALA A 643 78.94 -63.69 -28.31
C ALA A 643 78.53 -62.71 -27.18
N SER A 644 79.49 -62.10 -26.48
CA SER A 644 79.23 -61.01 -25.53
C SER A 644 78.70 -59.76 -26.23
N ALA A 645 79.18 -59.47 -27.44
CA ALA A 645 78.71 -58.34 -28.24
C ALA A 645 77.25 -58.51 -28.66
N ASP A 646 76.79 -59.72 -29.02
CA ASP A 646 75.37 -60.00 -29.31
C ASP A 646 74.47 -59.86 -28.06
N GLN A 647 75.01 -60.10 -26.87
CA GLN A 647 74.31 -59.93 -25.59
C GLN A 647 74.25 -58.48 -25.10
N ASP A 648 74.83 -57.52 -25.86
CA ASP A 648 74.94 -56.11 -25.49
C ASP A 648 75.79 -55.93 -24.21
N ASP A 649 76.90 -56.66 -24.09
CA ASP A 649 77.85 -56.52 -22.97
C ASP A 649 78.66 -55.21 -23.12
N PRO A 650 78.73 -54.34 -22.08
CA PRO A 650 79.54 -53.12 -22.11
C PRO A 650 81.05 -53.33 -22.30
N LYS A 651 81.55 -54.56 -22.21
CA LYS A 651 82.96 -54.94 -22.47
C LYS A 651 83.19 -55.58 -23.85
N ALA A 652 82.18 -55.58 -24.71
CA ALA A 652 82.24 -56.15 -26.05
C ALA A 652 81.66 -55.15 -27.08
N LEU A 653 82.40 -54.07 -27.31
CA LEU A 653 82.07 -53.05 -28.28
C LEU A 653 82.46 -53.49 -29.71
N THR A 654 82.01 -52.75 -30.73
CA THR A 654 82.43 -52.99 -32.13
C THR A 654 83.95 -52.92 -32.24
N GLN A 655 84.58 -51.96 -31.54
CA GLN A 655 86.02 -51.83 -31.49
C GLN A 655 86.71 -53.04 -30.84
N ASP A 656 86.08 -53.70 -29.87
CA ASP A 656 86.66 -54.91 -29.26
C ASP A 656 86.63 -56.11 -30.21
N ILE A 657 85.60 -56.22 -31.06
CA ILE A 657 85.57 -57.19 -32.16
C ILE A 657 86.69 -56.86 -33.17
N LEU A 658 86.87 -55.59 -33.56
CA LEU A 658 87.94 -55.17 -34.46
C LEU A 658 89.33 -55.47 -33.87
N ASN A 659 89.54 -55.21 -32.58
CA ASN A 659 90.79 -55.49 -31.87
C ASN A 659 91.04 -57.00 -31.78
N ALA A 660 90.02 -57.80 -31.43
CA ALA A 660 90.15 -59.26 -31.36
C ALA A 660 90.39 -59.90 -32.74
N MET A 661 89.85 -59.33 -33.82
CA MET A 661 90.23 -59.69 -35.19
C MET A 661 91.69 -59.36 -35.47
N GLN A 662 92.19 -58.20 -35.06
CA GLN A 662 93.58 -57.81 -35.26
C GLN A 662 94.54 -58.70 -34.47
N ASP A 663 94.21 -59.05 -33.22
CA ASP A 663 94.94 -60.00 -32.39
C ASP A 663 95.00 -61.39 -33.06
N LEU A 664 93.85 -61.88 -33.58
CA LEU A 664 93.78 -63.14 -34.32
C LEU A 664 94.59 -63.12 -35.63
N GLN A 665 94.48 -62.05 -36.43
CA GLN A 665 95.25 -61.88 -37.66
C GLN A 665 96.76 -61.83 -37.38
N THR A 666 97.17 -61.21 -36.27
CA THR A 666 98.57 -61.14 -35.84
C THR A 666 99.08 -62.50 -35.39
N ALA A 667 98.31 -63.22 -34.56
CA ALA A 667 98.62 -64.59 -34.16
C ALA A 667 98.71 -65.53 -35.38
N PHE A 668 97.79 -65.39 -36.34
CA PHE A 668 97.78 -66.13 -37.60
C PHE A 668 99.02 -65.89 -38.45
N ASN A 669 99.37 -64.63 -38.71
CA ASN A 669 100.54 -64.27 -39.51
C ASN A 669 101.84 -64.74 -38.85
N ASN A 670 101.96 -64.56 -37.52
CA ASN A 670 103.13 -65.02 -36.75
C ASN A 670 103.25 -66.55 -36.76
N ALA A 671 102.14 -67.27 -36.61
CA ALA A 671 102.10 -68.72 -36.70
C ALA A 671 102.49 -69.23 -38.09
N GLN A 672 102.04 -68.53 -39.14
CA GLN A 672 102.37 -68.86 -40.54
C GLN A 672 103.86 -68.63 -40.82
N ALA A 673 104.40 -67.46 -40.43
CA ALA A 673 105.83 -67.16 -40.56
C ALA A 673 106.71 -68.12 -39.73
N ALA A 674 106.30 -68.49 -38.52
CA ALA A 674 107.01 -69.48 -37.70
C ALA A 674 106.99 -70.87 -38.35
N ARG A 675 105.86 -71.26 -38.96
CA ARG A 675 105.73 -72.54 -39.68
C ARG A 675 106.54 -72.57 -40.97
N ASP A 676 106.59 -71.47 -41.70
CA ASP A 676 107.39 -71.34 -42.91
C ASP A 676 108.89 -71.40 -42.59
N THR A 677 109.35 -70.72 -41.53
CA THR A 677 110.71 -70.86 -41.01
C THR A 677 111.03 -72.30 -40.61
N ALA A 678 110.18 -72.94 -39.79
CA ALA A 678 110.38 -74.34 -39.37
C ALA A 678 110.40 -75.31 -40.56
N ASN A 679 109.58 -75.08 -41.59
CA ASN A 679 109.59 -75.86 -42.82
C ASN A 679 110.82 -75.59 -43.70
N GLN A 680 111.35 -74.37 -43.71
CA GLN A 680 112.61 -74.05 -44.39
C GLN A 680 113.80 -74.72 -43.69
N ASP A 681 113.89 -74.63 -42.37
CA ASP A 681 114.93 -75.30 -41.56
C ASP A 681 114.87 -76.83 -41.74
N ALA A 682 113.66 -77.40 -41.64
CA ALA A 682 113.39 -78.81 -41.92
C ALA A 682 113.88 -79.22 -43.32
N THR A 683 113.57 -78.42 -44.34
CA THR A 683 113.91 -78.72 -45.74
C THR A 683 115.41 -78.53 -46.01
N ALA A 684 116.05 -77.52 -45.43
CA ALA A 684 117.49 -77.31 -45.52
C ALA A 684 118.25 -78.47 -44.88
N LEU A 685 117.83 -78.92 -43.69
CA LEU A 685 118.40 -80.08 -43.02
C LEU A 685 118.18 -81.36 -43.84
N LYS A 686 116.96 -81.59 -44.34
CA LYS A 686 116.57 -82.72 -45.21
C LYS A 686 117.42 -82.83 -46.48
N ASN A 687 117.84 -81.69 -47.05
CA ASN A 687 118.68 -81.60 -48.25
C ASN A 687 120.18 -81.72 -47.97
N SER A 688 120.62 -81.51 -46.73
CA SER A 688 122.03 -81.62 -46.33
C SER A 688 122.49 -83.07 -46.07
N VAL A 689 121.57 -84.03 -46.05
CA VAL A 689 121.85 -85.45 -45.78
C VAL A 689 122.33 -86.15 -47.07
N PRO A 690 123.52 -86.79 -47.08
CA PRO A 690 124.03 -87.53 -48.24
C PRO A 690 123.13 -88.71 -48.65
N ALA A 691 123.22 -89.14 -49.91
CA ALA A 691 122.39 -90.23 -50.46
C ALA A 691 122.68 -91.63 -49.87
N ASP A 692 123.80 -91.81 -49.17
CA ASP A 692 124.16 -93.02 -48.43
C ASP A 692 123.84 -92.82 -46.94
N MET A 693 122.57 -93.08 -46.57
CA MET A 693 122.03 -92.87 -45.23
C MET A 693 121.98 -94.17 -44.43
N SER A 694 122.28 -94.12 -43.13
CA SER A 694 121.93 -95.20 -42.21
C SER A 694 120.41 -95.25 -41.99
N ASP A 695 119.88 -96.44 -41.67
CA ASP A 695 118.43 -96.64 -41.50
C ASP A 695 117.84 -95.71 -40.43
N THR A 696 118.56 -95.42 -39.34
CA THR A 696 118.14 -94.46 -38.30
C THR A 696 117.96 -93.03 -38.82
N ILE A 697 118.87 -92.56 -39.69
CA ILE A 697 118.74 -91.24 -40.34
C ILE A 697 117.56 -91.26 -41.33
N LYS A 698 117.40 -92.37 -42.06
CA LYS A 698 116.35 -92.56 -43.06
C LYS A 698 114.95 -92.56 -42.43
N ASP A 699 114.78 -93.20 -41.28
CA ASP A 699 113.53 -93.18 -40.51
C ASP A 699 113.24 -91.79 -39.92
N ALA A 700 114.23 -91.10 -39.37
CA ALA A 700 114.07 -89.71 -38.92
C ALA A 700 113.72 -88.74 -40.07
N TRP A 701 114.30 -88.95 -41.25
CA TRP A 701 114.04 -88.19 -42.48
C TRP A 701 112.62 -88.44 -43.02
N ASN A 702 112.17 -89.70 -43.02
CA ASN A 702 110.81 -90.09 -43.38
C ASN A 702 109.79 -89.56 -42.37
N HIS A 703 110.11 -89.61 -41.07
CA HIS A 703 109.25 -89.06 -40.02
C HIS A 703 109.13 -87.54 -40.13
N LEU A 704 110.22 -86.82 -40.38
CA LEU A 704 110.17 -85.38 -40.67
C LEU A 704 109.33 -85.10 -41.93
N ALA A 705 109.47 -85.90 -42.99
CA ALA A 705 108.65 -85.75 -44.19
C ALA A 705 107.15 -85.97 -43.94
N ASP A 706 106.79 -86.96 -43.11
CA ASP A 706 105.40 -87.21 -42.68
C ASP A 706 104.86 -86.08 -41.78
N VAL A 707 105.67 -85.60 -40.83
CA VAL A 707 105.30 -84.46 -39.96
C VAL A 707 105.16 -83.17 -40.74
N GLN A 708 106.03 -82.89 -41.72
CA GLN A 708 105.86 -81.77 -42.66
C GLN A 708 104.57 -81.92 -43.47
N ALA A 709 104.28 -83.11 -44.03
CA ALA A 709 103.07 -83.35 -44.81
C ALA A 709 101.79 -83.20 -43.96
N LYS A 710 101.81 -83.64 -42.69
CA LYS A 710 100.76 -83.40 -41.70
C LYS A 710 100.64 -81.92 -41.35
N ALA A 711 101.75 -81.21 -41.16
CA ALA A 711 101.77 -79.78 -40.86
C ALA A 711 101.22 -78.93 -42.02
N SER A 712 101.44 -79.33 -43.28
CA SER A 712 100.80 -78.71 -44.46
C SER A 712 99.29 -78.91 -44.50
N ARG A 713 98.77 -80.02 -43.95
CA ARG A 713 97.31 -80.24 -43.77
C ARG A 713 96.79 -79.67 -42.44
N GLY A 714 97.67 -79.13 -41.59
CA GLY A 714 97.35 -78.66 -40.23
C GLY A 714 97.01 -79.78 -39.23
N GLU A 715 97.42 -81.01 -39.51
CA GLU A 715 97.31 -82.18 -38.63
C GLU A 715 98.49 -82.27 -37.63
N ALA A 716 99.54 -81.49 -37.83
CA ALA A 716 100.68 -81.33 -36.92
C ALA A 716 101.01 -79.84 -36.72
N THR A 717 101.63 -79.51 -35.60
CA THR A 717 102.02 -78.15 -35.21
C THR A 717 103.41 -77.77 -35.72
N THR A 718 103.73 -76.47 -35.67
CA THR A 718 105.07 -75.95 -35.90
C THR A 718 106.06 -76.52 -34.88
N ALA A 719 105.63 -76.74 -33.63
CA ALA A 719 106.44 -77.40 -32.62
C ALA A 719 106.77 -78.86 -33.00
N ASP A 720 105.83 -79.59 -33.61
CA ASP A 720 106.09 -80.95 -34.11
C ASP A 720 107.10 -80.94 -35.27
N VAL A 721 107.00 -79.99 -36.20
CA VAL A 721 107.99 -79.81 -37.30
C VAL A 721 109.37 -79.51 -36.74
N VAL A 722 109.48 -78.61 -35.75
CA VAL A 722 110.76 -78.29 -35.08
C VAL A 722 111.30 -79.50 -34.31
N ALA A 723 110.44 -80.25 -33.61
CA ALA A 723 110.84 -81.46 -32.88
C ALA A 723 111.35 -82.56 -33.81
N ALA A 724 110.66 -82.82 -34.93
CA ALA A 724 111.09 -83.78 -35.94
C ALA A 724 112.37 -83.32 -36.67
N THR A 725 112.53 -82.01 -36.90
CA THR A 725 113.76 -81.42 -37.46
C THR A 725 114.93 -81.61 -36.51
N LYS A 726 114.72 -81.37 -35.22
CA LYS A 726 115.72 -81.65 -34.18
C LYS A 726 116.06 -83.13 -34.09
N ALA A 727 115.08 -84.03 -34.17
CA ALA A 727 115.31 -85.47 -34.19
C ALA A 727 116.18 -85.91 -35.38
N LEU A 728 115.95 -85.35 -36.57
CA LEU A 728 116.82 -85.57 -37.73
C LEU A 728 118.23 -85.01 -37.51
N ALA A 729 118.36 -83.82 -36.92
CA ALA A 729 119.67 -83.20 -36.64
C ALA A 729 120.50 -84.03 -35.63
N ASP A 730 119.85 -84.49 -34.57
CA ASP A 730 120.46 -85.34 -33.55
C ASP A 730 120.85 -86.72 -34.12
N ALA A 731 120.08 -87.27 -35.07
CA ALA A 731 120.41 -88.51 -35.79
C ALA A 731 121.61 -88.33 -36.75
N ILE A 732 121.71 -87.20 -37.46
CA ILE A 732 122.87 -86.86 -38.30
C ILE A 732 124.13 -86.73 -37.43
N GLY A 733 124.04 -86.06 -36.28
CA GLY A 733 125.16 -85.86 -35.36
C GLY A 733 125.74 -87.16 -34.80
N GLN A 734 124.93 -88.21 -34.63
CA GLN A 734 125.37 -89.50 -34.10
C GLN A 734 126.11 -90.39 -35.13
N ASN A 735 125.92 -90.15 -36.43
CA ASN A 735 126.46 -91.04 -37.48
C ASN A 735 127.89 -90.68 -37.93
N ASN A 736 128.49 -89.59 -37.41
CA ASN A 736 129.75 -89.02 -37.91
C ASN A 736 131.02 -89.41 -37.11
N GLY A 737 130.96 -90.48 -36.32
CA GLY A 737 132.14 -91.30 -35.98
C GLY A 737 133.25 -90.70 -35.09
N ILE A 738 132.96 -89.78 -34.16
CA ILE A 738 133.91 -89.40 -33.10
C ILE A 738 133.54 -90.13 -31.79
N VAL A 739 134.45 -90.98 -31.32
CA VAL A 739 134.34 -91.80 -30.10
C VAL A 739 135.20 -91.17 -28.98
N SER A 740 134.64 -91.01 -27.77
CA SER A 740 135.32 -90.64 -26.49
C SER A 740 136.08 -89.29 -26.48
N GLY A 741 135.81 -88.29 -25.63
CA GLY A 741 135.66 -88.33 -24.16
C GLY A 741 137.03 -88.15 -23.45
N PRO A 742 137.17 -87.57 -22.23
CA PRO A 742 136.17 -86.94 -21.35
C PRO A 742 136.56 -85.58 -20.69
N GLN A 743 135.54 -84.78 -20.35
CA GLN A 743 135.42 -83.90 -19.16
C GLN A 743 136.65 -83.17 -18.53
N ALA A 744 136.75 -81.87 -18.84
CA ALA A 744 136.82 -80.83 -17.81
C ALA A 744 135.77 -79.76 -18.18
N ARG A 745 134.71 -79.48 -17.39
CA ARG A 745 134.70 -78.82 -16.06
C ARG A 745 135.17 -77.36 -16.17
N GLN A 746 134.57 -76.35 -15.54
CA GLN A 746 133.52 -76.19 -14.51
C GLN A 746 133.06 -74.72 -14.65
N THR A 747 131.81 -74.26 -14.50
CA THR A 747 130.68 -74.63 -13.61
C THR A 747 129.64 -75.56 -14.27
N GLN A 748 129.09 -76.64 -13.68
CA GLN A 748 128.90 -77.12 -12.29
C GLN A 748 127.83 -76.40 -11.45
N GLN A 749 126.85 -77.20 -11.02
CA GLN A 749 125.91 -77.05 -9.89
C GLN A 749 124.94 -75.84 -9.97
N ASN A 750 123.66 -75.97 -9.62
CA ASN A 750 122.94 -77.07 -8.98
C ASN A 750 121.60 -77.35 -9.66
N ALA A 751 121.21 -78.62 -9.59
CA ALA A 751 119.82 -79.02 -9.51
C ALA A 751 119.23 -78.62 -8.14
N GLU A 752 118.18 -77.81 -8.15
CA GLU A 752 117.01 -77.97 -7.28
C GLU A 752 115.80 -77.89 -8.24
N LEU A 753 115.01 -78.96 -8.41
CA LEU A 753 113.93 -79.39 -7.52
C LEU A 753 112.87 -78.30 -7.28
N ALA A 754 111.74 -78.51 -7.96
CA ALA A 754 110.38 -78.36 -7.43
C ALA A 754 109.92 -77.01 -6.82
N THR A 755 108.95 -76.40 -7.53
CA THR A 755 107.73 -75.77 -6.97
C THR A 755 107.86 -74.69 -5.88
N LEU A 756 107.72 -73.43 -6.31
CA LEU A 756 106.79 -72.35 -5.87
C LEU A 756 107.43 -71.04 -6.37
N GLY A 757 106.76 -70.00 -6.85
CA GLY A 757 105.35 -69.66 -6.81
C GLY A 757 105.26 -68.12 -6.84
N ALA A 758 104.50 -67.60 -7.82
CA ALA A 758 104.05 -66.21 -7.94
C ALA A 758 105.01 -65.07 -8.38
N THR A 759 104.38 -64.17 -9.14
CA THR A 759 104.57 -62.71 -9.27
C THR A 759 105.55 -62.06 -10.28
N TYR A 760 104.90 -61.30 -11.17
CA TYR A 760 105.24 -59.99 -11.77
C TYR A 760 105.91 -59.86 -13.17
N GLN A 761 105.15 -59.15 -14.00
CA GLN A 761 105.46 -58.42 -15.25
C GLN A 761 106.46 -57.25 -15.05
N PRO A 762 106.83 -56.47 -16.09
CA PRO A 762 107.08 -56.79 -17.53
C PRO A 762 108.35 -56.06 -18.08
N THR A 763 108.72 -56.25 -19.35
CA THR A 763 108.98 -55.14 -20.33
C THR A 763 109.44 -55.63 -21.72
N MET A 764 109.14 -54.83 -22.77
CA MET A 764 109.63 -54.97 -24.15
C MET A 764 111.08 -54.48 -24.31
N THR A 765 111.91 -54.95 -25.26
CA THR A 765 112.13 -54.41 -26.64
C THR A 765 113.50 -54.99 -27.15
N THR A 766 113.94 -55.03 -28.43
CA THR A 766 113.43 -54.81 -29.81
C THR A 766 114.44 -55.45 -30.80
N LEU A 767 114.05 -55.77 -32.04
CA LEU A 767 114.98 -56.12 -33.14
C LEU A 767 115.31 -54.89 -34.03
N PRO A 768 116.55 -54.74 -34.60
CA PRO A 768 117.07 -53.40 -34.93
C PRO A 768 117.61 -53.15 -36.35
N ALA A 769 117.70 -51.85 -36.67
CA ALA A 769 118.77 -51.16 -37.45
C ALA A 769 118.97 -51.50 -38.95
N ALA A 770 119.59 -50.65 -39.79
CA ALA A 770 120.42 -49.44 -39.56
C ALA A 770 120.10 -48.35 -40.63
N VAL A 771 120.55 -47.08 -40.58
CA VAL A 771 121.91 -46.55 -40.32
C VAL A 771 121.87 -45.11 -39.76
N GLN A 772 122.66 -44.88 -38.68
CA GLN A 772 123.46 -43.69 -38.25
C GLN A 772 123.13 -42.26 -38.76
N ALA A 773 123.35 -41.18 -37.99
CA ALA A 773 123.87 -41.02 -36.62
C ALA A 773 123.52 -39.61 -36.06
N GLY A 774 123.60 -39.44 -34.73
CA GLY A 774 123.54 -38.12 -34.08
C GLY A 774 122.93 -38.10 -32.68
N TYR A 775 123.61 -38.65 -31.68
CA TYR A 775 123.30 -38.41 -30.25
C TYR A 775 123.45 -36.91 -29.93
N THR A 776 122.79 -36.29 -28.93
CA THR A 776 122.88 -36.63 -27.50
C THR A 776 121.72 -36.11 -26.61
N ALA A 777 121.43 -36.90 -25.57
CA ALA A 777 121.01 -36.51 -24.22
C ALA A 777 119.66 -35.80 -23.95
N ILE A 778 118.85 -36.45 -23.11
CA ILE A 778 117.80 -35.84 -22.28
C ILE A 778 118.34 -35.78 -20.84
N PRO A 779 118.04 -34.73 -20.06
CA PRO A 779 117.60 -34.97 -18.69
C PRO A 779 116.37 -34.15 -18.27
N SER A 780 115.56 -34.80 -17.42
CA SER A 780 114.67 -34.26 -16.38
C SER A 780 114.49 -32.72 -16.25
N GLY A 781 113.24 -32.26 -16.38
CA GLY A 781 112.68 -31.13 -15.64
C GLY A 781 111.44 -31.64 -14.90
N TYR A 782 111.15 -31.36 -13.62
CA TYR A 782 111.44 -30.20 -12.78
C TYR A 782 110.89 -28.87 -13.30
N LEU A 783 109.89 -28.37 -12.54
CA LEU A 783 109.14 -27.11 -12.69
C LEU A 783 110.03 -25.89 -12.38
N PRO A 784 109.72 -24.68 -12.88
CA PRO A 784 108.72 -23.78 -12.22
C PRO A 784 107.76 -23.12 -13.25
N TYR A 785 106.52 -22.70 -12.92
CA TYR A 785 106.00 -21.88 -11.82
C TYR A 785 106.40 -20.39 -11.83
N THR A 786 105.48 -19.56 -12.32
CA THR A 786 105.11 -18.25 -11.76
C THR A 786 103.57 -18.19 -11.82
N GLY A 787 102.79 -17.82 -10.80
CA GLY A 787 103.12 -17.33 -9.46
C GLY A 787 103.37 -15.81 -9.45
N ALA A 788 102.66 -14.98 -8.67
CA ALA A 788 101.53 -15.23 -7.77
C ALA A 788 100.84 -13.90 -7.38
N GLY A 789 99.54 -13.96 -7.04
CA GLY A 789 98.87 -13.02 -6.13
C GLY A 789 98.64 -11.57 -6.62
N VAL A 790 97.93 -10.70 -5.88
CA VAL A 790 97.26 -10.84 -4.56
C VAL A 790 95.94 -10.01 -4.57
N LEU A 791 95.01 -10.39 -3.68
CA LEU A 791 93.81 -9.69 -3.19
C LEU A 791 93.95 -8.14 -3.05
N PRO A 792 92.85 -7.35 -3.08
CA PRO A 792 92.13 -7.10 -1.82
C PRO A 792 90.60 -6.92 -1.91
N TYR A 793 90.04 -6.64 -0.72
CA TYR A 793 88.64 -6.54 -0.30
C TYR A 793 88.10 -5.09 -0.42
N THR A 794 86.78 -4.90 -0.16
CA THR A 794 86.06 -3.63 0.16
C THR A 794 85.80 -2.53 -0.91
N ALA A 795 84.50 -2.39 -1.25
CA ALA A 795 83.62 -1.23 -0.98
C ALA A 795 83.62 0.10 -1.81
N THR A 796 82.46 0.77 -1.70
CA THR A 796 82.09 2.20 -1.88
C THR A 796 81.70 2.80 -3.26
N GLY A 797 80.58 3.55 -3.26
CA GLY A 797 79.99 4.37 -4.36
C GLY A 797 79.02 3.61 -5.27
N ARG A 798 77.68 3.83 -5.36
CA ARG A 798 76.80 5.02 -5.25
C ARG A 798 77.28 6.20 -6.11
N THR A 799 76.46 6.79 -6.98
CA THR A 799 75.16 7.45 -6.68
C THR A 799 74.12 7.38 -7.83
N LEU A 800 72.82 7.14 -7.52
CA LEU A 800 71.64 8.07 -7.67
C LEU A 800 71.12 8.29 -9.12
N ALA A 801 69.83 8.47 -9.44
CA ALA A 801 68.51 8.31 -8.77
C ALA A 801 67.44 8.22 -9.91
N ALA A 802 66.12 8.10 -9.76
CA ALA A 802 65.18 8.19 -8.63
C ALA A 802 63.93 7.33 -8.91
N GLY A 803 63.13 6.99 -7.89
CA GLY A 803 61.89 6.21 -8.06
C GLY A 803 61.33 5.71 -6.73
N THR A 804 60.62 6.58 -6.02
CA THR A 804 60.05 6.42 -4.67
C THR A 804 59.41 5.07 -4.33
N ALA A 805 59.71 4.57 -3.13
CA ALA A 805 59.10 3.38 -2.53
C ALA A 805 57.77 3.70 -1.82
N ASN A 806 56.97 2.65 -1.56
CA ASN A 806 56.35 2.51 -0.25
C ASN A 806 56.51 1.07 0.26
N ARG A 807 56.60 0.90 1.58
CA ARG A 807 56.96 -0.37 2.24
C ARG A 807 55.72 -1.20 2.56
N VAL A 808 55.85 -2.51 2.42
CA VAL A 808 54.98 -3.47 3.11
C VAL A 808 55.75 -4.00 4.31
N LEU A 809 55.20 -3.81 5.51
CA LEU A 809 55.54 -4.59 6.70
C LEU A 809 54.62 -5.82 6.74
N PRO A 810 55.11 -7.01 7.12
CA PRO A 810 54.25 -8.14 7.42
C PRO A 810 53.76 -8.03 8.87
N ASP A 811 52.46 -8.18 9.10
CA ASP A 811 51.95 -8.57 10.42
C ASP A 811 50.75 -9.51 10.27
N THR A 812 50.63 -10.44 11.21
CA THR A 812 49.76 -11.61 11.14
C THR A 812 48.47 -11.39 11.92
N GLY A 813 47.35 -11.20 11.22
CA GLY A 813 46.02 -11.14 11.81
C GLY A 813 45.28 -12.48 11.74
N GLN A 814 45.52 -13.38 12.71
CA GLN A 814 44.41 -14.26 13.13
C GLN A 814 43.46 -13.42 13.99
N ASN A 815 42.15 -13.51 13.75
CA ASN A 815 41.24 -14.11 14.72
C ASN A 815 39.80 -14.21 14.18
N THR A 816 39.10 -15.22 14.70
CA THR A 816 37.66 -15.46 14.54
C THR A 816 36.81 -14.25 14.89
N MET A 817 35.75 -13.99 14.11
CA MET A 817 34.66 -13.09 14.51
C MET A 817 33.34 -13.84 14.66
N SER A 818 32.72 -13.64 15.82
CA SER A 818 31.49 -14.31 16.26
C SER A 818 30.24 -13.69 15.65
N TYR A 819 29.14 -14.46 15.73
CA TYR A 819 27.78 -13.96 15.55
C TYR A 819 27.52 -12.70 16.38
N LEU A 820 26.96 -11.67 15.73
CA LEU A 820 26.28 -10.57 16.42
C LEU A 820 25.06 -10.14 15.60
N THR A 821 23.89 -10.56 16.07
CA THR A 821 22.58 -10.09 15.64
C THR A 821 22.41 -8.62 15.99
N ALA A 822 22.26 -7.75 15.00
CA ALA A 822 21.80 -6.38 15.18
C ALA A 822 20.28 -6.32 14.92
N ILE A 823 19.48 -6.22 15.99
CA ILE A 823 18.05 -5.98 15.90
C ILE A 823 17.83 -4.51 15.53
N GLY A 824 17.17 -4.25 14.41
CA GLY A 824 16.71 -2.91 14.06
C GLY A 824 15.52 -2.51 14.93
N VAL A 825 15.67 -1.43 15.70
CA VAL A 825 14.54 -0.73 16.34
C VAL A 825 14.36 0.61 15.65
N PHE A 826 13.43 0.66 14.70
CA PHE A 826 12.89 1.88 14.14
C PHE A 826 11.36 1.74 14.17
N LEU A 827 10.75 2.23 15.25
CA LEU A 827 9.29 2.28 15.37
C LEU A 827 8.79 3.53 14.64
N PHE A 828 8.30 3.33 13.42
CA PHE A 828 7.47 4.32 12.74
C PHE A 828 6.04 4.26 13.30
N ALA A 829 5.37 5.40 13.38
CA ALA A 829 4.03 5.49 13.94
C ALA A 829 2.99 4.75 13.07
N SER A 830 2.07 4.06 13.72
CA SER A 830 0.84 3.56 13.09
C SER A 830 -0.35 3.95 13.95
N ASN A 831 -1.34 4.57 13.30
CA ASN A 831 -2.60 4.97 13.92
C ASN A 831 -3.32 3.77 14.53
N LEU A 832 -3.70 3.86 15.80
CA LEU A 832 -4.65 2.97 16.43
C LEU A 832 -5.92 3.77 16.77
N PHE A 833 -6.90 3.70 15.88
CA PHE A 833 -8.22 4.30 16.07
C PHE A 833 -9.25 3.20 16.37
N MET A 834 -10.20 3.51 17.25
CA MET A 834 -11.17 2.57 17.87
C MET A 834 -10.51 1.57 18.86
N LEU A 835 -11.05 1.33 20.06
CA LEU A 835 -12.46 1.31 20.45
C LEU A 835 -12.59 1.39 21.98
N PHE A 836 -13.28 2.40 22.53
CA PHE A 836 -13.87 2.30 23.88
C PHE A 836 -15.08 3.21 24.03
N ALA A 837 -16.26 2.61 24.09
CA ALA A 837 -17.49 3.28 24.50
C ALA A 837 -17.67 3.12 26.02
N ALA A 838 -17.77 4.23 26.78
CA ALA A 838 -18.67 4.37 27.94
C ALA A 838 -18.55 5.73 28.66
N ARG A 839 -19.49 6.64 28.36
CA ARG A 839 -20.37 7.27 29.35
C ARG A 839 -19.76 7.99 30.57
N ARG A 840 -19.68 9.33 30.52
CA ARG A 840 -20.13 10.20 31.64
C ARG A 840 -20.65 11.56 31.15
N LYS A 841 -21.28 12.32 32.07
CA LYS A 841 -22.32 13.34 31.85
C LYS A 841 -22.02 14.58 32.72
N ARG A 842 -22.36 15.79 32.25
CA ARG A 842 -22.14 17.14 32.88
C ARG A 842 -20.67 17.59 32.89
N GLU A 843 -20.31 18.89 32.92
CA GLU A 843 -20.99 20.19 33.15
C GLU A 843 -20.48 21.21 32.06
N VAL A 844 -21.25 22.18 31.51
CA VAL A 844 -21.59 23.58 31.95
C VAL A 844 -20.46 24.63 31.77
N GLU A 845 -20.80 25.81 31.19
CA GLU A 845 -20.05 27.11 31.12
C GLU A 845 -18.72 27.12 30.31
N GLU A 846 -18.39 28.00 29.34
CA GLU A 846 -18.55 29.46 29.13
C GLU A 846 -18.46 29.83 27.61
N ASP A 847 -19.01 31.00 27.23
CA ASP A 847 -18.99 31.73 25.93
C ASP A 847 -19.43 31.02 24.61
#